data_AF-A0A1F6GFB8-F1
#
_entry.id   AF-A0A1F6GFB8-F1
#
_cell.length_a   1.000
_cell.length_b   1.000
_cell.length_c   1.000
_cell.angle_alpha   90.00
_cell.angle_beta   90.00
_cell.angle_gamma   90.00
#
_symmetry.space_group_name_H-M   'P 1'
#
loop_
_entity.id
_entity.type
_entity.pdbx_description
1 polymer ?
#
loop_
_entity_poly.entity_id
_entity_poly.type
_entity_poly.pdbx_seq_one_letter_code
_entity_poly.pdbx_strand_id
1 'polypeptide(L)'
;MGEVKKRIRFFCGDSRLPYVNFFIYYRGFPRLLPDMRAETEALKKILDNPPLAQIYAREAFLHMGEQLDEMMGDFLQKQLLKYSKITVLKDKIHRAKDISEKLQVVIDQVPGLLFMLPFRFNAGGRPGMSLKLLRIAVVAYGLEKYREPQTFLSGYNASIPFNMTIAQINEAMGSEEGDPSFLPRTLATDFTQVAQGFLKIPQAEKIKDAVELYYLAQGTAQVFNNLFFELICRTPTQTSLALCEKVFGYLLAALRRFELDQFVKGKFTVEQIEALIEKDAPNFRHSHLRKPIFSNVTNFSPILQNTKQKGMSANGQRLMQSQMEKVRKLSSDRASLLFKSLRRYRGPQSVVLVMGLLQRLDPSKLTEVADFLSSKDTPEEKELYQLVERFAEKIRKNTSKPVIKAVFTNKSYETERLEQAQAKLAALDSAKMMNQFKVNDYLKDRLAKLYERVKMEGALTQGGIAKHLEKFAYAADGLIGKPTVTQAEIDQFEEDAIQIVEEIAAAGDLSIEEVKQQTDAIKELAEGMKGSSADEREDLISKVGIKLMDVESIAQEKLPEEERRKIDFAKLMAAEIIPIGIQPSAPKMNVADFLSFPLAKNKEKAQANWFEYHQKYLRILIDNKRIAESKVLDIEAVLPKIPAGNFKKYFDIFPNEQLEESVLGAVYSLWENNGLLKLRISATGPEGAQPVEEPGEETQATKTDAV
;
A
#
# COMPACT_ATOMS: atom_id res chain seq x y z
N MET A 1 33.37 -5.86 -60.89
CA MET A 1 34.71 -5.33 -60.55
C MET A 1 34.54 -3.96 -59.94
N GLY A 2 35.12 -3.72 -58.76
CA GLY A 2 35.14 -2.40 -58.12
C GLY A 2 34.97 -2.42 -56.59
N GLU A 3 35.82 -3.17 -55.87
CA GLU A 3 35.97 -3.05 -54.41
C GLU A 3 36.66 -1.72 -54.05
N VAL A 4 36.06 -0.94 -53.15
CA VAL A 4 36.75 0.20 -52.51
C VAL A 4 37.16 -0.21 -51.10
N LYS A 5 38.43 -0.62 -50.95
CA LYS A 5 39.11 -0.81 -49.66
C LYS A 5 39.48 0.56 -49.07
N LYS A 6 38.94 0.91 -47.91
CA LYS A 6 39.50 1.98 -47.06
C LYS A 6 40.43 1.38 -46.00
N ARG A 7 41.73 1.66 -46.14
CA ARG A 7 42.80 1.38 -45.17
C ARG A 7 42.64 2.28 -43.94
N ILE A 8 42.67 1.69 -42.76
CA ILE A 8 42.91 2.41 -41.49
C ILE A 8 44.39 2.21 -41.14
N ARG A 9 45.15 3.31 -41.03
CA ARG A 9 46.53 3.30 -40.49
C ARG A 9 46.45 3.45 -38.98
N PHE A 10 47.14 2.57 -38.26
CA PHE A 10 47.49 2.76 -36.86
C PHE A 10 48.76 3.60 -36.76
N PHE A 11 48.77 4.60 -35.88
CA PHE A 11 49.99 5.20 -35.35
C PHE A 11 49.97 5.02 -33.82
N CYS A 12 50.91 4.21 -33.33
CA CYS A 12 51.36 4.20 -31.95
C CYS A 12 52.37 5.34 -31.78
N GLY A 13 52.26 6.12 -30.70
CA GLY A 13 53.21 7.17 -30.34
C GLY A 13 52.91 7.72 -28.96
N ASP A 14 53.91 7.67 -28.10
CA ASP A 14 53.85 7.68 -26.64
C ASP A 14 53.55 9.04 -25.97
N SER A 15 52.91 8.93 -24.80
CA SER A 15 53.24 9.60 -23.53
C SER A 15 52.76 11.03 -23.20
N ARG A 16 52.10 11.09 -22.02
CA ARG A 16 51.96 12.20 -21.03
C ARG A 16 50.98 13.34 -21.33
N LEU A 17 49.81 13.31 -20.66
CA LEU A 17 49.17 14.37 -19.81
C LEU A 17 47.65 14.10 -19.64
N PRO A 18 46.97 14.70 -18.63
CA PRO A 18 45.97 14.00 -17.81
C PRO A 18 44.57 13.92 -18.44
N TYR A 19 43.84 12.88 -18.02
CA TYR A 19 42.45 12.61 -18.35
C TYR A 19 41.53 13.80 -18.01
N VAL A 20 41.22 14.61 -19.01
CA VAL A 20 39.98 15.39 -19.05
C VAL A 20 38.91 14.48 -19.62
N ASN A 21 37.97 14.04 -18.78
CA ASN A 21 36.76 13.33 -19.20
C ASN A 21 35.90 14.25 -20.07
N PHE A 22 36.11 14.22 -21.38
CA PHE A 22 35.13 14.71 -22.34
C PHE A 22 33.96 13.72 -22.40
N PHE A 23 32.92 13.98 -21.61
CA PHE A 23 31.58 13.47 -21.90
C PHE A 23 31.08 14.15 -23.18
N ILE A 24 31.28 13.50 -24.32
CA ILE A 24 30.54 13.84 -25.53
C ILE A 24 29.13 13.27 -25.36
N TYR A 25 28.18 14.14 -25.04
CA TYR A 25 26.76 13.90 -25.25
C TYR A 25 26.51 13.71 -26.76
N TYR A 26 26.44 12.47 -27.21
CA TYR A 26 25.75 12.16 -28.47
C TYR A 26 24.25 12.30 -28.25
N ARG A 27 23.76 13.55 -28.33
CA ARG A 27 22.36 13.84 -28.69
C ARG A 27 22.26 13.71 -30.21
N GLY A 28 21.35 12.86 -30.67
CA GLY A 28 20.89 12.85 -32.05
C GLY A 28 21.33 11.63 -32.84
N PHE A 29 20.66 10.50 -32.59
CA PHE A 29 20.06 9.61 -33.58
C PHE A 29 19.37 8.50 -32.76
N PRO A 30 18.04 8.33 -32.82
CA PRO A 30 17.44 7.13 -32.29
C PRO A 30 18.01 5.99 -33.13
N ARG A 31 18.89 5.16 -32.54
CA ARG A 31 19.00 3.79 -33.02
C ARG A 31 17.58 3.24 -32.88
N LEU A 32 16.88 3.10 -34.00
CA LEU A 32 15.71 2.26 -34.10
C LEU A 32 16.13 0.94 -33.46
N LEU A 33 15.66 0.68 -32.24
CA LEU A 33 15.80 -0.64 -31.66
C LEU A 33 15.15 -1.57 -32.69
N PRO A 34 15.82 -2.68 -33.09
CA PRO A 34 15.18 -3.66 -33.95
C PRO A 34 13.81 -4.00 -33.35
N ASP A 35 12.79 -4.10 -34.20
CA ASP A 35 11.42 -4.41 -33.76
C ASP A 35 11.46 -5.70 -32.95
N MET A 36 11.21 -5.60 -31.64
CA MET A 36 11.20 -6.76 -30.77
C MET A 36 10.08 -7.71 -31.18
N ARG A 37 10.29 -9.00 -30.97
CA ARG A 37 9.22 -9.97 -31.14
C ARG A 37 7.99 -9.62 -30.31
N ALA A 38 6.81 -9.86 -30.89
CA ALA A 38 5.54 -9.54 -30.25
C ALA A 38 5.37 -10.23 -28.88
N GLU A 39 5.88 -11.45 -28.72
CA GLU A 39 5.89 -12.17 -27.44
C GLU A 39 6.76 -11.50 -26.38
N THR A 40 7.95 -11.03 -26.77
CA THR A 40 8.87 -10.35 -25.86
C THR A 40 8.36 -8.97 -25.49
N GLU A 41 7.80 -8.23 -26.45
CA GLU A 41 7.16 -6.94 -26.18
C GLU A 41 5.93 -7.11 -25.28
N ALA A 42 5.15 -8.17 -25.48
CA ALA A 42 4.05 -8.52 -24.58
C ALA A 42 4.54 -8.83 -23.16
N LEU A 43 5.60 -9.62 -23.01
CA LEU A 43 6.22 -9.87 -21.71
C LEU A 43 6.73 -8.59 -21.05
N LYS A 44 7.39 -7.71 -21.81
CA LYS A 44 7.87 -6.42 -21.32
C LYS A 44 6.73 -5.57 -20.79
N LYS A 45 5.60 -5.49 -21.50
CA LYS A 45 4.39 -4.80 -21.03
C LYS A 45 3.84 -5.41 -19.74
N ILE A 46 3.82 -6.75 -19.63
CA ILE A 46 3.37 -7.44 -18.41
C ILE A 46 4.27 -7.10 -17.23
N LEU A 47 5.59 -7.03 -17.43
CA LEU A 47 6.57 -6.70 -16.38
C LEU A 47 6.66 -5.19 -16.09
N ASP A 48 5.96 -4.33 -16.84
CA ASP A 48 6.00 -2.86 -16.68
C ASP A 48 5.19 -2.37 -15.45
N ASN A 49 4.69 -3.30 -14.64
CA ASN A 49 3.98 -3.06 -13.39
C ASN A 49 4.26 -4.24 -12.44
N PRO A 50 4.90 -4.14 -11.25
CA PRO A 50 5.28 -3.01 -10.36
C PRO A 50 6.40 -2.05 -10.80
N PRO A 51 6.59 -0.90 -10.12
CA PRO A 51 7.71 0.03 -10.36
C PRO A 51 9.10 -0.61 -10.30
N LEU A 52 9.34 -1.52 -9.34
CA LEU A 52 10.64 -2.21 -9.24
C LEU A 52 10.82 -3.17 -10.43
N ALA A 53 9.77 -3.91 -10.80
CA ALA A 53 9.82 -4.80 -11.96
C ALA A 53 10.09 -4.01 -13.24
N GLN A 54 9.40 -2.88 -13.43
CA GLN A 54 9.57 -1.96 -14.55
C GLN A 54 11.02 -1.48 -14.70
N ILE A 55 11.68 -1.03 -13.61
CA ILE A 55 13.07 -0.56 -13.66
C ILE A 55 13.98 -1.67 -14.21
N TYR A 56 13.92 -2.85 -13.59
CA TYR A 56 14.78 -3.97 -13.97
C TYR A 56 14.42 -4.57 -15.33
N ALA A 57 13.14 -4.59 -15.69
CA ALA A 57 12.67 -5.05 -16.99
C ALA A 57 13.17 -4.12 -18.10
N ARG A 58 13.01 -2.80 -17.96
CA ARG A 58 13.49 -1.83 -18.95
C ARG A 58 14.99 -1.96 -19.19
N GLU A 59 15.79 -2.10 -18.15
CA GLU A 59 17.23 -2.35 -18.29
C GLU A 59 17.53 -3.72 -18.91
N ALA A 60 16.79 -4.76 -18.55
CA ALA A 60 16.96 -6.10 -19.12
C ALA A 60 16.70 -6.11 -20.64
N PHE A 61 15.58 -5.54 -21.09
CA PHE A 61 15.24 -5.49 -22.52
C PHE A 61 16.17 -4.57 -23.31
N LEU A 62 16.72 -3.51 -22.69
CA LEU A 62 17.73 -2.65 -23.32
C LEU A 62 19.04 -3.40 -23.63
N HIS A 63 19.40 -4.40 -22.82
CA HIS A 63 20.67 -5.13 -22.94
C HIS A 63 20.56 -6.51 -23.61
N MET A 64 19.33 -6.95 -23.92
CA MET A 64 19.02 -8.31 -24.35
C MET A 64 19.73 -8.70 -25.65
N GLY A 65 19.73 -7.78 -26.63
CA GLY A 65 20.21 -8.05 -27.99
C GLY A 65 19.23 -8.92 -28.79
N GLU A 66 19.34 -8.85 -30.12
CA GLU A 66 18.41 -9.47 -31.07
C GLU A 66 18.34 -11.01 -30.95
N GLN A 67 19.49 -11.68 -30.80
CA GLN A 67 19.53 -13.14 -30.67
C GLN A 67 18.78 -13.63 -29.42
N LEU A 68 18.93 -12.96 -28.28
CA LEU A 68 18.23 -13.36 -27.05
C LEU A 68 16.74 -13.02 -27.12
N ASP A 69 16.36 -11.93 -27.79
CA ASP A 69 14.97 -11.59 -28.07
C ASP A 69 14.29 -12.68 -28.91
N GLU A 70 14.92 -13.12 -30.01
CA GLU A 70 14.40 -14.19 -30.86
C GLU A 70 14.21 -15.50 -30.09
N MET A 71 15.24 -15.93 -29.34
CA MET A 71 15.18 -17.14 -28.52
C MET A 71 14.10 -17.06 -27.43
N MET A 72 13.88 -15.87 -26.85
CA MET A 72 12.87 -15.65 -25.83
C MET A 72 11.46 -15.68 -26.43
N GLY A 73 11.26 -15.03 -27.57
CA GLY A 73 9.99 -15.06 -28.31
C GLY A 73 9.59 -16.49 -28.71
N ASP A 74 10.53 -17.26 -29.27
CA ASP A 74 10.32 -18.67 -29.62
C ASP A 74 9.96 -19.52 -28.40
N PHE A 75 10.65 -19.30 -27.29
CA PHE A 75 10.35 -20.01 -26.05
C PHE A 75 8.93 -19.69 -25.55
N LEU A 76 8.57 -18.40 -25.49
CA LEU A 76 7.24 -17.97 -25.05
C LEU A 76 6.14 -18.52 -25.95
N GLN A 77 6.32 -18.46 -27.27
CA GLN A 77 5.38 -19.02 -28.23
C GLN A 77 5.21 -20.53 -28.04
N LYS A 78 6.32 -21.27 -27.87
CA LYS A 78 6.28 -22.71 -27.59
C LYS A 78 5.57 -23.02 -26.27
N GLN A 79 5.77 -22.21 -25.24
CA GLN A 79 5.08 -22.39 -23.97
C GLN A 79 3.58 -22.09 -24.08
N LEU A 80 3.17 -21.06 -24.82
CA LEU A 80 1.75 -20.79 -25.08
C LEU A 80 1.07 -21.98 -25.77
N LEU A 81 1.73 -22.60 -26.75
CA LEU A 81 1.24 -23.81 -27.42
C LEU A 81 1.20 -25.04 -26.50
N LYS A 82 2.12 -25.14 -25.54
CA LYS A 82 2.10 -26.19 -24.51
C LYS A 82 0.92 -25.99 -23.56
N TYR A 83 0.74 -24.78 -23.04
CA TYR A 83 -0.30 -24.48 -22.05
C TYR A 83 -1.72 -24.43 -22.64
N SER A 84 -1.87 -24.19 -23.94
CA SER A 84 -3.17 -24.27 -24.62
C SER A 84 -3.75 -25.70 -24.64
N LYS A 85 -2.94 -26.71 -24.33
CA LYS A 85 -3.38 -28.11 -24.18
C LYS A 85 -3.95 -28.40 -22.79
N ILE A 86 -3.74 -27.52 -21.80
CA ILE A 86 -4.20 -27.74 -20.43
C ILE A 86 -5.70 -27.44 -20.34
N THR A 87 -6.47 -28.39 -19.81
CA THR A 87 -7.95 -28.35 -19.81
C THR A 87 -8.51 -27.05 -19.23
N VAL A 88 -7.99 -26.61 -18.07
CA VAL A 88 -8.46 -25.39 -17.39
C VAL A 88 -7.99 -24.07 -18.03
N LEU A 89 -7.04 -24.13 -18.97
CA LEU A 89 -6.47 -22.97 -19.68
C LEU A 89 -6.94 -22.85 -21.11
N LYS A 90 -7.22 -23.97 -21.77
CA LYS A 90 -7.48 -24.08 -23.20
C LYS A 90 -8.44 -22.99 -23.67
N ASP A 91 -9.66 -22.98 -23.14
CA ASP A 91 -10.69 -22.04 -23.61
C ASP A 91 -10.33 -20.58 -23.32
N LYS A 92 -9.66 -20.30 -22.19
CA LYS A 92 -9.23 -18.95 -21.82
C LYS A 92 -8.16 -18.43 -22.77
N ILE A 93 -7.22 -19.28 -23.17
CA ILE A 93 -6.16 -18.93 -24.13
C ILE A 93 -6.74 -18.75 -25.54
N HIS A 94 -7.72 -19.58 -25.94
CA HIS A 94 -8.36 -19.46 -27.26
C HIS A 94 -9.23 -18.20 -27.37
N ARG A 95 -9.86 -17.75 -26.26
CA ARG A 95 -10.68 -16.54 -26.21
C ARG A 95 -9.87 -15.23 -26.10
N ALA A 96 -8.60 -15.31 -25.68
CA ALA A 96 -7.73 -14.16 -25.56
C ALA A 96 -7.42 -13.55 -26.94
N LYS A 97 -7.57 -12.22 -27.05
CA LYS A 97 -7.54 -11.47 -28.31
C LYS A 97 -6.14 -11.39 -28.91
N ASP A 98 -5.13 -11.21 -28.07
CA ASP A 98 -3.75 -11.01 -28.49
C ASP A 98 -2.75 -11.82 -27.65
N ILE A 99 -1.47 -11.69 -27.98
CA ILE A 99 -0.38 -12.41 -27.30
C ILE A 99 -0.23 -11.96 -25.84
N SER A 100 -0.47 -10.69 -25.53
CA SER A 100 -0.39 -10.15 -24.18
C SER A 100 -1.46 -10.76 -23.28
N GLU A 101 -2.71 -10.80 -23.74
CA GLU A 101 -3.80 -11.46 -23.02
C GLU A 101 -3.54 -12.96 -22.85
N LYS A 102 -3.04 -13.64 -23.89
CA LYS A 102 -2.69 -15.07 -23.82
C LYS A 102 -1.61 -15.35 -22.76
N LEU A 103 -0.54 -14.54 -22.75
CA LEU A 103 0.51 -14.65 -21.75
C LEU A 103 -0.02 -14.35 -20.35
N GLN A 104 -0.85 -13.33 -20.18
CA GLN A 104 -1.42 -12.99 -18.87
C GLN A 104 -2.30 -14.14 -18.33
N VAL A 105 -3.15 -14.75 -19.17
CA VAL A 105 -3.97 -15.91 -18.79
C VAL A 105 -3.10 -17.05 -18.26
N VAL A 106 -1.98 -17.32 -18.94
CA VAL A 106 -1.04 -18.37 -18.52
C VAL A 106 -0.34 -17.99 -17.23
N ILE A 107 0.21 -16.80 -17.13
CA ILE A 107 0.96 -16.32 -15.95
C ILE A 107 0.08 -16.41 -14.70
N ASP A 108 -1.20 -16.03 -14.81
CA ASP A 108 -2.14 -16.03 -13.69
C ASP A 108 -2.42 -17.42 -13.10
N GLN A 109 -2.22 -18.48 -13.90
CA GLN A 109 -2.51 -19.87 -13.50
C GLN A 109 -1.28 -20.78 -13.47
N VAL A 110 -0.17 -20.34 -14.08
CA VAL A 110 1.09 -21.08 -14.14
C VAL A 110 2.23 -20.14 -13.74
N PRO A 111 2.40 -19.88 -12.43
CA PRO A 111 3.42 -18.94 -11.95
C PRO A 111 4.83 -19.31 -12.40
N GLY A 112 5.10 -20.60 -12.61
CA GLY A 112 6.41 -21.12 -13.02
C GLY A 112 6.93 -20.54 -14.33
N LEU A 113 6.06 -20.16 -15.28
CA LEU A 113 6.50 -19.64 -16.59
C LEU A 113 7.48 -18.47 -16.46
N LEU A 114 7.10 -17.44 -15.69
CA LEU A 114 7.94 -16.25 -15.54
C LEU A 114 9.26 -16.56 -14.86
N PHE A 115 9.23 -17.36 -13.80
CA PHE A 115 10.43 -17.69 -13.02
C PHE A 115 11.42 -18.55 -13.80
N MET A 116 10.92 -19.37 -14.73
CA MET A 116 11.74 -20.29 -15.51
C MET A 116 12.42 -19.61 -16.70
N LEU A 117 11.77 -18.59 -17.27
CA LEU A 117 12.21 -17.89 -18.46
C LEU A 117 13.68 -17.44 -18.40
N PRO A 118 14.14 -16.70 -17.37
CA PRO A 118 15.54 -16.24 -17.32
C PRO A 118 16.55 -17.34 -16.95
N PHE A 119 16.09 -18.55 -16.59
CA PHE A 119 16.96 -19.71 -16.35
C PHE A 119 17.07 -20.62 -17.57
N ARG A 120 16.18 -20.46 -18.55
CA ARG A 120 16.20 -21.28 -19.77
C ARG A 120 17.45 -21.01 -20.61
N PHE A 121 17.96 -19.79 -20.57
CA PHE A 121 19.05 -19.31 -21.40
C PHE A 121 20.35 -19.23 -20.59
N ASN A 122 21.46 -19.57 -21.22
CA ASN A 122 22.79 -19.37 -20.67
C ASN A 122 23.56 -18.45 -21.62
N ALA A 123 23.96 -17.29 -21.12
CA ALA A 123 24.70 -16.32 -21.91
C ALA A 123 25.68 -15.52 -21.04
N GLY A 124 26.87 -15.25 -21.57
CA GLY A 124 27.84 -14.33 -20.98
C GLY A 124 27.63 -12.89 -21.46
N GLY A 125 28.42 -11.95 -20.95
CA GLY A 125 28.42 -10.55 -21.40
C GLY A 125 27.08 -9.82 -21.19
N ARG A 126 26.69 -8.96 -22.14
CA ARG A 126 25.45 -8.15 -22.06
C ARG A 126 24.16 -9.00 -21.99
N PRO A 127 24.00 -10.07 -22.79
CA PRO A 127 22.82 -10.94 -22.64
C PRO A 127 22.75 -11.62 -21.26
N GLY A 128 23.89 -12.00 -20.67
CA GLY A 128 23.95 -12.51 -19.31
C GLY A 128 23.47 -11.51 -18.26
N MET A 129 23.85 -10.23 -18.40
CA MET A 129 23.35 -9.15 -17.56
C MET A 129 21.83 -8.99 -17.69
N SER A 130 21.30 -9.08 -18.91
CA SER A 130 19.86 -9.00 -19.19
C SER A 130 19.07 -10.09 -18.48
N LEU A 131 19.55 -11.33 -18.54
CA LEU A 131 18.94 -12.45 -17.83
C LEU A 131 18.98 -12.26 -16.31
N LYS A 132 20.07 -11.71 -15.78
CA LYS A 132 20.19 -11.40 -14.35
C LYS A 132 19.17 -10.34 -13.92
N LEU A 133 19.05 -9.24 -14.66
CA LEU A 133 18.08 -8.17 -14.40
C LEU A 133 16.64 -8.69 -14.54
N LEU A 134 16.37 -9.53 -15.55
CA LEU A 134 15.07 -10.14 -15.77
C LEU A 134 14.64 -11.04 -14.61
N ARG A 135 15.56 -11.75 -13.95
CA ARG A 135 15.26 -12.52 -12.71
C ARG A 135 14.73 -11.62 -11.61
N ILE A 136 15.36 -10.46 -11.39
CA ILE A 136 14.94 -9.50 -10.37
C ILE A 136 13.56 -8.93 -10.73
N ALA A 137 13.36 -8.56 -12.00
CA ALA A 137 12.07 -8.06 -12.48
C ALA A 137 10.93 -9.06 -12.25
N VAL A 138 11.16 -10.34 -12.57
CA VAL A 138 10.20 -11.42 -12.37
C VAL A 138 9.86 -11.62 -10.88
N VAL A 139 10.86 -11.57 -10.00
CA VAL A 139 10.62 -11.68 -8.55
C VAL A 139 9.79 -10.50 -8.06
N ALA A 140 10.14 -9.28 -8.47
CA ALA A 140 9.40 -8.08 -8.10
C ALA A 140 7.95 -8.16 -8.56
N TYR A 141 7.70 -8.59 -9.81
CA TYR A 141 6.37 -8.84 -10.34
C TYR A 141 5.61 -9.91 -9.54
N GLY A 142 6.26 -11.03 -9.26
CA GLY A 142 5.64 -12.14 -8.53
C GLY A 142 5.22 -11.77 -7.11
N LEU A 143 6.02 -10.95 -6.41
CA LEU A 143 5.71 -10.47 -5.06
C LEU A 143 4.52 -9.52 -5.00
N GLU A 144 4.10 -8.94 -6.11
CA GLU A 144 2.86 -8.18 -6.18
C GLU A 144 1.72 -9.07 -6.68
N LYS A 145 1.93 -9.74 -7.83
CA LYS A 145 0.91 -10.54 -8.50
C LYS A 145 0.37 -11.69 -7.65
N TYR A 146 1.23 -12.38 -6.92
CA TYR A 146 0.87 -13.59 -6.18
C TYR A 146 0.65 -13.38 -4.69
N ARG A 147 0.46 -12.12 -4.25
CA ARG A 147 0.06 -11.82 -2.87
C ARG A 147 -1.31 -12.45 -2.55
N GLU A 148 -2.24 -12.39 -3.49
CA GLU A 148 -3.55 -13.05 -3.41
C GLU A 148 -3.75 -13.98 -4.61
N PRO A 149 -3.24 -15.23 -4.57
CA PRO A 149 -3.13 -16.08 -5.75
C PRO A 149 -4.44 -16.79 -6.13
N GLN A 150 -5.58 -16.10 -6.10
CA GLN A 150 -6.91 -16.70 -6.28
C GLN A 150 -7.09 -17.40 -7.62
N THR A 151 -6.60 -16.80 -8.72
CA THR A 151 -6.71 -17.37 -10.06
C THR A 151 -5.92 -18.67 -10.18
N PHE A 152 -4.70 -18.71 -9.63
CA PHE A 152 -3.89 -19.92 -9.54
C PHE A 152 -4.56 -21.00 -8.71
N LEU A 153 -5.02 -20.68 -7.50
CA LEU A 153 -5.67 -21.63 -6.60
C LEU A 153 -6.92 -22.25 -7.21
N SER A 154 -7.74 -21.43 -7.87
CA SER A 154 -8.96 -21.87 -8.54
C SER A 154 -8.64 -22.76 -9.73
N GLY A 155 -7.65 -22.38 -10.56
CA GLY A 155 -7.20 -23.19 -11.69
C GLY A 155 -6.62 -24.54 -11.25
N TYR A 156 -5.78 -24.55 -10.21
CA TYR A 156 -5.19 -25.76 -9.65
C TYR A 156 -6.26 -26.71 -9.12
N ASN A 157 -7.17 -26.23 -8.26
CA ASN A 157 -8.22 -27.08 -7.69
C ASN A 157 -9.20 -27.57 -8.77
N ALA A 158 -9.57 -26.74 -9.74
CA ALA A 158 -10.44 -27.14 -10.85
C ALA A 158 -9.81 -28.18 -11.77
N SER A 159 -8.48 -28.26 -11.82
CA SER A 159 -7.76 -29.23 -12.65
C SER A 159 -7.71 -30.65 -12.06
N ILE A 160 -8.11 -30.82 -10.79
CA ILE A 160 -8.08 -32.10 -10.09
C ILE A 160 -9.53 -32.56 -9.85
N PRO A 161 -10.03 -33.56 -10.59
CA PRO A 161 -11.37 -34.11 -10.35
C PRO A 161 -11.53 -34.62 -8.92
N PHE A 162 -12.66 -34.34 -8.29
CA PHE A 162 -12.92 -34.72 -6.89
C PHE A 162 -12.83 -36.23 -6.63
N ASN A 163 -13.18 -37.04 -7.63
CA ASN A 163 -13.20 -38.50 -7.59
C ASN A 163 -11.91 -39.15 -8.13
N MET A 164 -10.86 -38.36 -8.41
CA MET A 164 -9.61 -38.91 -8.97
C MET A 164 -8.87 -39.76 -7.92
N THR A 165 -8.59 -41.01 -8.27
CA THR A 165 -7.86 -41.94 -7.40
C THR A 165 -6.36 -41.66 -7.40
N ILE A 166 -5.63 -42.16 -6.39
CA ILE A 166 -4.17 -42.04 -6.31
C ILE A 166 -3.49 -42.68 -7.53
N ALA A 167 -4.00 -43.82 -8.02
CA ALA A 167 -3.47 -44.50 -9.19
C ALA A 167 -3.59 -43.63 -10.45
N GLN A 168 -4.77 -43.05 -10.70
CA GLN A 168 -4.99 -42.12 -11.82
C GLN A 168 -4.11 -40.87 -11.73
N ILE A 169 -3.87 -40.35 -10.51
CA ILE A 169 -2.95 -39.21 -10.34
C ILE A 169 -1.52 -39.62 -10.66
N ASN A 170 -1.08 -40.80 -10.25
CA ASN A 170 0.27 -41.27 -10.56
C ASN A 170 0.47 -41.49 -12.06
N GLU A 171 -0.53 -42.07 -12.73
CA GLU A 171 -0.57 -42.20 -14.20
C GLU A 171 -0.51 -40.81 -14.86
N ALA A 172 -1.41 -39.88 -14.48
CA ALA A 172 -1.45 -38.53 -15.04
C ALA A 172 -0.15 -37.74 -14.77
N MET A 173 0.57 -38.02 -13.68
CA MET A 173 1.85 -37.40 -13.32
C MET A 173 3.08 -38.10 -13.92
N GLY A 174 2.91 -39.19 -14.67
CA GLY A 174 4.02 -39.96 -15.25
C GLY A 174 4.96 -39.11 -16.09
N SER A 175 6.27 -39.39 -16.01
CA SER A 175 7.29 -38.61 -16.74
C SER A 175 7.20 -38.80 -18.25
N GLU A 176 6.99 -40.03 -18.72
CA GLU A 176 6.95 -40.37 -20.15
C GLU A 176 5.51 -40.45 -20.68
N GLU A 177 4.62 -41.16 -19.98
CA GLU A 177 3.24 -41.42 -20.43
C GLU A 177 2.17 -40.53 -19.78
N GLY A 178 2.57 -39.56 -18.94
CA GLY A 178 1.60 -38.74 -18.23
C GLY A 178 0.71 -37.89 -19.15
N ASP A 179 -0.34 -37.32 -18.58
CA ASP A 179 -1.28 -36.48 -19.32
C ASP A 179 -0.75 -35.04 -19.46
N PRO A 180 -0.46 -34.54 -20.69
CA PRO A 180 0.01 -33.17 -20.89
C PRO A 180 -1.08 -32.11 -20.64
N SER A 181 -2.35 -32.50 -20.58
CA SER A 181 -3.46 -31.60 -20.25
C SER A 181 -3.66 -31.40 -18.74
N PHE A 182 -2.99 -32.23 -17.92
CA PHE A 182 -3.07 -32.19 -16.47
C PHE A 182 -2.16 -31.09 -15.90
N LEU A 183 -2.78 -30.04 -15.35
CA LEU A 183 -2.07 -28.85 -14.85
C LEU A 183 -1.01 -29.18 -13.77
N PRO A 184 -1.27 -30.04 -12.76
CA PRO A 184 -0.26 -30.36 -11.74
C PRO A 184 1.03 -30.95 -12.31
N ARG A 185 0.95 -31.77 -13.37
CA ARG A 185 2.15 -32.31 -14.06
C ARG A 185 2.95 -31.20 -14.72
N THR A 186 2.25 -30.30 -15.39
CA THR A 186 2.87 -29.15 -16.04
C THR A 186 3.58 -28.27 -15.01
N LEU A 187 2.92 -27.95 -13.88
CA LEU A 187 3.51 -27.20 -12.78
C LEU A 187 4.74 -27.90 -12.19
N ALA A 188 4.69 -29.21 -11.96
CA ALA A 188 5.85 -29.96 -11.45
C ALA A 188 7.05 -29.88 -12.40
N THR A 189 6.80 -29.99 -13.71
CA THR A 189 7.83 -29.86 -14.75
C THR A 189 8.45 -28.45 -14.75
N ASP A 190 7.60 -27.44 -14.63
CA ASP A 190 7.99 -26.04 -14.68
C ASP A 190 8.79 -25.66 -13.42
N PHE A 191 8.31 -26.07 -12.24
CA PHE A 191 8.99 -25.86 -10.97
C PHE A 191 10.31 -26.61 -10.88
N THR A 192 10.41 -27.78 -11.50
CA THR A 192 11.68 -28.51 -11.64
C THR A 192 12.71 -27.72 -12.44
N GLN A 193 12.30 -27.05 -13.52
CA GLN A 193 13.20 -26.22 -14.30
C GLN A 193 13.62 -24.95 -13.54
N VAL A 194 12.70 -24.31 -12.81
CA VAL A 194 13.05 -23.20 -11.90
C VAL A 194 14.08 -23.66 -10.86
N ALA A 195 13.84 -24.79 -10.22
CA ALA A 195 14.73 -25.39 -9.23
C ALA A 195 16.14 -25.64 -9.78
N GLN A 196 16.24 -26.26 -10.95
CA GLN A 196 17.52 -26.48 -11.64
C GLN A 196 18.21 -25.17 -12.02
N GLY A 197 17.45 -24.13 -12.37
CA GLY A 197 17.97 -22.80 -12.64
C GLY A 197 18.68 -22.20 -11.43
N PHE A 198 18.06 -22.27 -10.26
CA PHE A 198 18.66 -21.81 -8.99
C PHE A 198 19.93 -22.56 -8.62
N LEU A 199 19.94 -23.88 -8.79
CA LEU A 199 21.11 -24.72 -8.48
C LEU A 199 22.32 -24.45 -9.39
N LYS A 200 22.11 -23.79 -10.54
CA LYS A 200 23.18 -23.43 -11.49
C LYS A 200 23.73 -22.01 -11.27
N ILE A 201 23.12 -21.20 -10.42
CA ILE A 201 23.61 -19.85 -10.13
C ILE A 201 24.94 -19.96 -9.35
N PRO A 202 26.03 -19.35 -9.85
CA PRO A 202 27.32 -19.38 -9.16
C PRO A 202 27.29 -18.58 -7.84
N GLN A 203 28.25 -18.83 -6.96
CA GLN A 203 28.38 -18.05 -5.72
C GLN A 203 28.70 -16.58 -6.01
N ALA A 204 28.14 -15.68 -5.21
CA ALA A 204 28.46 -14.25 -5.33
C ALA A 204 29.92 -13.95 -4.94
N GLU A 205 30.67 -13.33 -5.84
CA GLU A 205 32.05 -12.91 -5.58
C GLU A 205 32.12 -11.51 -4.92
N LYS A 206 31.14 -10.66 -5.23
CA LYS A 206 31.01 -9.28 -4.76
C LYS A 206 29.76 -9.12 -3.89
N ILE A 207 29.84 -8.21 -2.93
CA ILE A 207 28.75 -7.97 -1.98
C ILE A 207 27.47 -7.47 -2.65
N LYS A 208 27.58 -6.67 -3.72
CA LYS A 208 26.39 -6.20 -4.47
C LYS A 208 25.66 -7.34 -5.17
N ASP A 209 26.41 -8.28 -5.76
CA ASP A 209 25.83 -9.49 -6.34
C ASP A 209 25.17 -10.34 -5.25
N ALA A 210 25.77 -10.42 -4.05
CA ALA A 210 25.19 -11.14 -2.93
C ALA A 210 23.85 -10.54 -2.46
N VAL A 211 23.70 -9.21 -2.46
CA VAL A 211 22.42 -8.52 -2.16
C VAL A 211 21.34 -8.89 -3.18
N GLU A 212 21.67 -8.91 -4.47
CA GLU A 212 20.73 -9.29 -5.53
C GLU A 212 20.36 -10.77 -5.47
N LEU A 213 21.32 -11.67 -5.21
CA LEU A 213 21.06 -13.09 -4.99
C LEU A 213 20.22 -13.31 -3.73
N TYR A 214 20.43 -12.51 -2.68
CA TYR A 214 19.61 -12.57 -1.46
C TYR A 214 18.17 -12.16 -1.74
N TYR A 215 17.96 -11.08 -2.49
CA TYR A 215 16.63 -10.67 -2.95
C TYR A 215 15.97 -11.76 -3.81
N LEU A 216 16.70 -12.32 -4.77
CA LEU A 216 16.23 -13.40 -5.64
C LEU A 216 15.82 -14.64 -4.83
N ALA A 217 16.64 -15.06 -3.87
CA ALA A 217 16.36 -16.19 -2.99
C ALA A 217 15.11 -15.95 -2.14
N GLN A 218 15.09 -14.86 -1.35
CA GLN A 218 14.02 -14.60 -0.41
C GLN A 218 12.70 -14.30 -1.13
N GLY A 219 12.72 -13.47 -2.18
CA GLY A 219 11.52 -13.13 -2.94
C GLY A 219 10.89 -14.34 -3.62
N THR A 220 11.69 -15.18 -4.28
CA THR A 220 11.20 -16.40 -4.92
C THR A 220 10.66 -17.40 -3.89
N ALA A 221 11.40 -17.61 -2.79
CA ALA A 221 10.94 -18.47 -1.72
C ALA A 221 9.62 -17.98 -1.13
N GLN A 222 9.45 -16.67 -0.91
CA GLN A 222 8.21 -16.10 -0.37
C GLN A 222 7.02 -16.34 -1.30
N VAL A 223 7.18 -16.12 -2.61
CA VAL A 223 6.12 -16.37 -3.61
C VAL A 223 5.69 -17.84 -3.57
N PHE A 224 6.62 -18.79 -3.74
CA PHE A 224 6.26 -20.20 -3.84
C PHE A 224 5.81 -20.81 -2.51
N ASN A 225 6.36 -20.38 -1.38
CA ASN A 225 5.87 -20.81 -0.08
C ASN A 225 4.46 -20.27 0.19
N ASN A 226 4.12 -19.05 -0.24
CA ASN A 226 2.74 -18.53 -0.11
C ASN A 226 1.75 -19.32 -0.97
N LEU A 227 2.10 -19.62 -2.23
CA LEU A 227 1.28 -20.46 -3.11
C LEU A 227 1.04 -21.84 -2.48
N PHE A 228 2.09 -22.45 -1.97
CA PHE A 228 2.03 -23.74 -1.28
C PHE A 228 1.17 -23.69 -0.01
N PHE A 229 1.37 -22.68 0.84
CA PHE A 229 0.59 -22.46 2.06
C PHE A 229 -0.91 -22.29 1.76
N GLU A 230 -1.26 -21.47 0.77
CA GLU A 230 -2.66 -21.26 0.41
C GLU A 230 -3.31 -22.53 -0.17
N LEU A 231 -2.56 -23.37 -0.88
CA LEU A 231 -3.05 -24.69 -1.32
C LEU A 231 -3.27 -25.64 -0.15
N ILE A 232 -2.37 -25.71 0.84
CA ILE A 232 -2.60 -26.49 2.07
C ILE A 232 -3.91 -26.06 2.75
N CYS A 233 -4.17 -24.76 2.79
CA CYS A 233 -5.35 -24.21 3.46
C CYS A 233 -6.66 -24.48 2.71
N ARG A 234 -6.64 -24.65 1.37
CA ARG A 234 -7.84 -24.58 0.54
C ARG A 234 -8.11 -25.79 -0.34
N THR A 235 -7.16 -26.69 -0.49
CA THR A 235 -7.37 -27.94 -1.23
C THR A 235 -8.53 -28.73 -0.58
N PRO A 236 -9.46 -29.33 -1.35
CA PRO A 236 -10.64 -29.96 -0.79
C PRO A 236 -10.39 -31.38 -0.27
N THR A 237 -9.44 -32.12 -0.84
CA THR A 237 -9.20 -33.54 -0.53
C THR A 237 -7.76 -33.79 -0.05
N GLN A 238 -7.55 -34.90 0.66
CA GLN A 238 -6.21 -35.34 1.07
C GLN A 238 -5.33 -35.72 -0.12
N THR A 239 -5.94 -36.25 -1.18
CA THR A 239 -5.24 -36.59 -2.41
C THR A 239 -4.68 -35.34 -3.10
N SER A 240 -5.46 -34.26 -3.19
CA SER A 240 -4.98 -32.97 -3.71
C SER A 240 -3.87 -32.37 -2.85
N LEU A 241 -3.93 -32.59 -1.53
CA LEU A 241 -2.88 -32.14 -0.61
C LEU A 241 -1.56 -32.88 -0.84
N ALA A 242 -1.58 -34.21 -0.97
CA ALA A 242 -0.39 -35.01 -1.28
C ALA A 242 0.21 -34.63 -2.65
N LEU A 243 -0.64 -34.34 -3.64
CA LEU A 243 -0.20 -33.86 -4.94
C LEU A 243 0.46 -32.48 -4.86
N CYS A 244 -0.04 -31.58 -4.00
CA CYS A 244 0.59 -30.29 -3.76
C CYS A 244 2.03 -30.44 -3.26
N GLU A 245 2.28 -31.34 -2.31
CA GLU A 245 3.65 -31.63 -1.84
C GLU A 245 4.54 -32.17 -2.96
N LYS A 246 4.03 -33.10 -3.77
CA LYS A 246 4.75 -33.66 -4.93
C LYS A 246 5.14 -32.60 -5.96
N VAL A 247 4.26 -31.61 -6.21
CA VAL A 247 4.50 -30.54 -7.19
C VAL A 247 5.52 -29.52 -6.67
N PHE A 248 5.42 -29.09 -5.41
CA PHE A 248 6.24 -28.01 -4.87
C PHE A 248 7.56 -28.49 -4.23
N GLY A 249 7.59 -29.73 -3.74
CA GLY A 249 8.62 -30.18 -2.81
C GLY A 249 10.05 -30.08 -3.34
N TYR A 250 10.27 -30.40 -4.63
CA TYR A 250 11.60 -30.29 -5.23
C TYR A 250 12.06 -28.83 -5.38
N LEU A 251 11.17 -27.93 -5.78
CA LEU A 251 11.48 -26.50 -5.89
C LEU A 251 11.82 -25.88 -4.54
N LEU A 252 11.00 -26.13 -3.52
CA LEU A 252 11.24 -25.60 -2.18
C LEU A 252 12.54 -26.17 -1.58
N ALA A 253 12.86 -27.44 -1.83
CA ALA A 253 14.14 -28.04 -1.45
C ALA A 253 15.33 -27.38 -2.15
N ALA A 254 15.23 -27.13 -3.46
CA ALA A 254 16.28 -26.50 -4.25
C ALA A 254 16.53 -25.05 -3.82
N LEU A 255 15.47 -24.29 -3.53
CA LEU A 255 15.60 -22.92 -2.99
C LEU A 255 16.30 -22.93 -1.62
N ARG A 256 15.97 -23.88 -0.75
CA ARG A 256 16.65 -24.03 0.54
C ARG A 256 18.13 -24.40 0.36
N ARG A 257 18.43 -25.33 -0.55
CA ARG A 257 19.80 -25.70 -0.88
C ARG A 257 20.59 -24.51 -1.43
N PHE A 258 19.99 -23.74 -2.32
CA PHE A 258 20.57 -22.50 -2.86
C PHE A 258 20.91 -21.52 -1.73
N GLU A 259 19.99 -21.28 -0.79
CA GLU A 259 20.23 -20.40 0.37
C GLU A 259 21.43 -20.89 1.21
N LEU A 260 21.52 -22.20 1.47
CA LEU A 260 22.64 -22.79 2.21
C LEU A 260 23.97 -22.65 1.45
N ASP A 261 23.99 -22.98 0.16
CA ASP A 261 25.21 -22.96 -0.64
C ASP A 261 25.70 -21.52 -0.88
N GLN A 262 24.80 -20.52 -0.94
CA GLN A 262 25.14 -19.11 -1.16
C GLN A 262 25.52 -18.37 0.12
N PHE A 263 24.79 -18.58 1.23
CA PHE A 263 24.89 -17.70 2.40
C PHE A 263 25.39 -18.39 3.67
N VAL A 264 25.45 -19.72 3.70
CA VAL A 264 26.06 -20.47 4.80
C VAL A 264 27.45 -20.97 4.41
N LYS A 265 27.60 -21.52 3.20
CA LYS A 265 28.89 -22.00 2.68
C LYS A 265 29.60 -20.97 1.80
N GLY A 266 28.90 -19.93 1.37
CA GLY A 266 29.45 -18.92 0.48
C GLY A 266 30.25 -17.85 1.21
N LYS A 267 30.78 -16.90 0.44
CA LYS A 267 31.68 -15.84 0.92
C LYS A 267 31.00 -14.81 1.83
N PHE A 268 29.71 -14.56 1.61
CA PHE A 268 28.95 -13.52 2.31
C PHE A 268 27.81 -14.15 3.11
N THR A 269 27.74 -13.87 4.41
CA THR A 269 26.69 -14.42 5.27
C THR A 269 25.41 -13.59 5.21
N VAL A 270 24.27 -14.18 5.61
CA VAL A 270 22.99 -13.47 5.69
C VAL A 270 23.10 -12.24 6.59
N GLU A 271 23.77 -12.35 7.74
CA GLU A 271 23.91 -11.25 8.70
C GLU A 271 24.72 -10.08 8.11
N GLN A 272 25.76 -10.38 7.32
CA GLN A 272 26.55 -9.35 6.64
C GLN A 272 25.72 -8.60 5.60
N ILE A 273 24.90 -9.33 4.84
CA ILE A 273 24.02 -8.77 3.82
C ILE A 273 22.92 -7.91 4.47
N GLU A 274 22.27 -8.44 5.52
CA GLU A 274 21.23 -7.73 6.26
C GLU A 274 21.76 -6.47 6.94
N ALA A 275 22.94 -6.54 7.58
CA ALA A 275 23.56 -5.36 8.18
C ALA A 275 23.85 -4.26 7.15
N LEU A 276 24.22 -4.63 5.92
CA LEU A 276 24.44 -3.67 4.83
C LEU A 276 23.13 -3.05 4.35
N ILE A 277 22.07 -3.84 4.22
CA ILE A 277 20.73 -3.37 3.86
C ILE A 277 20.18 -2.44 4.94
N GLU A 278 20.38 -2.78 6.23
CA GLU A 278 19.91 -1.98 7.36
C GLU A 278 20.63 -0.64 7.50
N LYS A 279 21.96 -0.62 7.27
CA LYS A 279 22.76 0.60 7.35
C LYS A 279 22.37 1.64 6.30
N ASP A 280 21.90 1.20 5.13
CA ASP A 280 21.50 2.02 3.96
C ASP A 280 22.46 3.20 3.63
N ALA A 281 23.74 3.05 3.99
CA ALA A 281 24.72 4.12 3.90
C ALA A 281 25.08 4.42 2.42
N PRO A 282 25.27 5.69 2.01
CA PRO A 282 25.47 6.06 0.61
C PRO A 282 26.56 5.28 -0.13
N ASN A 283 27.64 4.91 0.57
CA ASN A 283 28.80 4.23 -0.03
C ASN A 283 28.59 2.73 -0.26
N PHE A 284 27.59 2.13 0.38
CA PHE A 284 27.34 0.69 0.34
C PHE A 284 25.96 0.33 -0.16
N ARG A 285 25.02 1.29 -0.20
CA ARG A 285 23.63 1.05 -0.61
C ARG A 285 23.54 0.62 -2.07
N HIS A 286 22.70 -0.36 -2.33
CA HIS A 286 22.30 -0.73 -3.68
C HIS A 286 21.46 0.41 -4.30
N SER A 287 21.51 0.57 -5.63
CA SER A 287 20.75 1.61 -6.34
C SER A 287 19.25 1.52 -6.05
N HIS A 288 18.67 0.34 -6.25
CA HIS A 288 17.23 0.07 -6.10
C HIS A 288 16.86 -0.89 -4.96
N LEU A 289 17.62 -1.97 -4.72
CA LEU A 289 17.34 -2.96 -3.66
C LEU A 289 17.74 -2.43 -2.27
N ARG A 290 16.93 -1.52 -1.73
CA ARG A 290 17.14 -0.90 -0.41
C ARG A 290 16.22 -1.48 0.64
N LYS A 291 16.41 -1.04 1.89
CA LYS A 291 15.65 -1.47 3.06
C LYS A 291 14.12 -1.60 2.83
N PRO A 292 13.41 -0.63 2.21
CA PRO A 292 11.95 -0.76 2.01
C PRO A 292 11.57 -1.94 1.11
N ILE A 293 12.39 -2.24 0.09
CA ILE A 293 12.16 -3.38 -0.82
C ILE A 293 12.28 -4.70 -0.06
N PHE A 294 13.32 -4.84 0.76
CA PHE A 294 13.48 -6.04 1.61
C PHE A 294 12.41 -6.13 2.68
N SER A 295 11.98 -5.01 3.27
CA SER A 295 10.81 -4.99 4.18
C SER A 295 9.53 -5.49 3.49
N ASN A 296 9.32 -5.19 2.20
CA ASN A 296 8.19 -5.71 1.44
C ASN A 296 8.27 -7.22 1.22
N VAL A 297 9.46 -7.76 0.90
CA VAL A 297 9.70 -9.20 0.79
C VAL A 297 9.38 -9.89 2.12
N THR A 298 9.89 -9.35 3.21
CA THR A 298 9.61 -9.84 4.57
C THR A 298 8.10 -9.84 4.81
N ASN A 299 7.42 -8.71 4.61
CA ASN A 299 5.98 -8.58 4.85
C ASN A 299 5.07 -9.35 3.85
N PHE A 300 5.61 -10.11 2.89
CA PHE A 300 4.79 -10.84 1.90
C PHE A 300 4.08 -12.07 2.49
N SER A 301 4.79 -12.88 3.30
CA SER A 301 4.18 -14.01 4.03
C SER A 301 4.86 -14.18 5.40
N PRO A 302 4.42 -13.40 6.42
CA PRO A 302 5.13 -13.30 7.69
C PRO A 302 5.35 -14.61 8.44
N ILE A 303 4.39 -15.54 8.37
CA ILE A 303 4.51 -16.83 9.08
C ILE A 303 5.51 -17.78 8.42
N LEU A 304 5.93 -17.51 7.18
CA LEU A 304 6.86 -18.33 6.40
C LEU A 304 8.29 -17.77 6.42
N GLN A 305 8.57 -16.79 7.28
CA GLN A 305 9.89 -16.19 7.44
C GLN A 305 10.84 -17.05 8.27
N ASN A 306 12.15 -16.81 8.09
CA ASN A 306 13.23 -17.47 8.85
C ASN A 306 13.74 -16.62 10.04
N THR A 307 13.26 -15.38 10.20
CA THR A 307 13.83 -14.40 11.13
C THR A 307 12.84 -13.96 12.21
N LYS A 308 13.39 -13.35 13.27
CA LYS A 308 12.63 -12.81 14.41
C LYS A 308 11.74 -11.65 13.94
N GLN A 309 10.56 -11.49 14.55
CA GLN A 309 9.51 -10.50 14.22
C GLN A 309 9.90 -9.00 14.29
N LYS A 310 11.19 -8.65 14.39
CA LYS A 310 11.62 -7.25 14.49
C LYS A 310 11.38 -6.52 13.16
N GLY A 311 10.68 -5.38 13.23
CA GLY A 311 10.48 -4.50 12.08
C GLY A 311 9.27 -4.81 11.19
N MET A 312 8.33 -5.65 11.65
CA MET A 312 7.11 -5.93 10.87
C MET A 312 6.18 -4.72 10.84
N SER A 313 5.71 -4.35 9.64
CA SER A 313 4.76 -3.23 9.47
C SER A 313 3.37 -3.58 10.03
N ALA A 314 2.52 -2.57 10.26
CA ALA A 314 1.12 -2.81 10.67
C ALA A 314 0.37 -3.72 9.68
N ASN A 315 0.63 -3.56 8.38
CA ASN A 315 0.08 -4.44 7.34
C ASN A 315 0.64 -5.86 7.45
N GLY A 316 1.95 -6.01 7.73
CA GLY A 316 2.56 -7.32 8.01
C GLY A 316 1.95 -7.99 9.25
N GLN A 317 1.64 -7.25 10.31
CA GLN A 317 0.95 -7.77 11.50
C GLN A 317 -0.47 -8.27 11.19
N ARG A 318 -1.25 -7.49 10.44
CA ARG A 318 -2.59 -7.90 9.99
C ARG A 318 -2.55 -9.15 9.11
N LEU A 319 -1.59 -9.21 8.19
CA LEU A 319 -1.41 -10.38 7.34
C LEU A 319 -1.01 -11.62 8.14
N MET A 320 -0.08 -11.46 9.10
CA MET A 320 0.30 -12.53 10.02
C MET A 320 -0.92 -13.05 10.79
N GLN A 321 -1.76 -12.16 11.33
CA GLN A 321 -2.99 -12.55 12.04
C GLN A 321 -3.95 -13.33 11.12
N SER A 322 -4.17 -12.84 9.89
CA SER A 322 -5.00 -13.52 8.88
C SER A 322 -4.47 -14.92 8.54
N GLN A 323 -3.17 -15.06 8.37
CA GLN A 323 -2.54 -16.36 8.10
C GLN A 323 -2.61 -17.29 9.31
N MET A 324 -2.40 -16.78 10.53
CA MET A 324 -2.56 -17.57 11.75
C MET A 324 -4.00 -18.06 11.94
N GLU A 325 -5.00 -17.26 11.59
CA GLU A 325 -6.40 -17.67 11.62
C GLU A 325 -6.68 -18.83 10.63
N LYS A 326 -6.03 -18.84 9.47
CA LYS A 326 -6.07 -20.00 8.55
C LYS A 326 -5.40 -21.23 9.18
N VAL A 327 -4.23 -21.06 9.80
CA VAL A 327 -3.51 -22.15 10.48
C VAL A 327 -4.35 -22.79 11.59
N ARG A 328 -5.05 -21.99 12.39
CA ARG A 328 -5.95 -22.47 13.45
C ARG A 328 -7.07 -23.36 12.92
N LYS A 329 -7.56 -23.07 11.72
CA LYS A 329 -8.64 -23.82 11.06
C LYS A 329 -8.18 -25.09 10.36
N LEU A 330 -6.87 -25.33 10.26
CA LEU A 330 -6.36 -26.56 9.65
C LEU A 330 -6.70 -27.77 10.53
N SER A 331 -7.06 -28.91 9.94
CA SER A 331 -7.05 -30.20 10.63
C SER A 331 -5.64 -30.54 11.15
N SER A 332 -5.50 -31.37 12.19
CA SER A 332 -4.18 -31.78 12.70
C SER A 332 -3.23 -32.37 11.67
N ASP A 333 -3.75 -33.14 10.71
CA ASP A 333 -2.97 -33.69 9.60
C ASP A 333 -2.35 -32.59 8.71
N ARG A 334 -3.17 -31.65 8.25
CA ARG A 334 -2.71 -30.46 7.48
C ARG A 334 -1.75 -29.57 8.27
N ALA A 335 -2.00 -29.36 9.56
CA ALA A 335 -1.11 -28.59 10.41
C ALA A 335 0.26 -29.29 10.57
N SER A 336 0.26 -30.62 10.75
CA SER A 336 1.46 -31.45 10.76
C SER A 336 2.24 -31.32 9.45
N LEU A 337 1.57 -31.44 8.29
CA LEU A 337 2.20 -31.26 6.99
C LEU A 337 2.81 -29.86 6.83
N LEU A 338 2.08 -28.81 7.22
CA LEU A 338 2.59 -27.45 7.20
C LEU A 338 3.88 -27.31 8.03
N PHE A 339 3.90 -27.85 9.25
CA PHE A 339 5.08 -27.80 10.11
C PHE A 339 6.25 -28.60 9.54
N LYS A 340 6.01 -29.78 8.96
CA LYS A 340 7.04 -30.57 8.27
C LYS A 340 7.63 -29.77 7.10
N SER A 341 6.78 -29.19 6.25
CA SER A 341 7.22 -28.40 5.10
C SER A 341 7.98 -27.15 5.53
N LEU A 342 7.49 -26.42 6.53
CA LEU A 342 8.21 -25.27 7.11
C LEU A 342 9.58 -25.67 7.64
N ARG A 343 9.65 -26.79 8.37
CA ARG A 343 10.91 -27.31 8.89
C ARG A 343 11.89 -27.64 7.77
N ARG A 344 11.41 -28.37 6.76
CA ARG A 344 12.23 -28.86 5.65
C ARG A 344 12.74 -27.72 4.77
N TYR A 345 11.89 -26.73 4.47
CA TYR A 345 12.18 -25.73 3.44
C TYR A 345 12.61 -24.37 3.99
N ARG A 346 12.31 -24.05 5.25
CA ARG A 346 12.73 -22.78 5.89
C ARG A 346 13.62 -23.02 7.10
N GLY A 347 13.44 -24.13 7.79
CA GLY A 347 14.25 -24.54 8.92
C GLY A 347 13.46 -24.59 10.24
N PRO A 348 14.10 -25.02 11.33
CA PRO A 348 13.42 -25.21 12.62
C PRO A 348 12.90 -23.91 13.24
N GLN A 349 13.55 -22.76 12.97
CA GLN A 349 13.16 -21.46 13.55
C GLN A 349 11.78 -21.00 13.08
N SER A 350 11.44 -21.24 11.80
CA SER A 350 10.13 -20.89 11.25
C SER A 350 9.01 -21.70 11.90
N VAL A 351 9.26 -22.97 12.20
CA VAL A 351 8.30 -23.83 12.92
C VAL A 351 8.11 -23.34 14.36
N VAL A 352 9.21 -23.03 15.05
CA VAL A 352 9.19 -22.47 16.41
C VAL A 352 8.41 -21.16 16.47
N LEU A 353 8.54 -20.30 15.45
CA LEU A 353 7.78 -19.05 15.36
C LEU A 353 6.27 -19.32 15.28
N VAL A 354 5.84 -20.19 14.38
CA VAL A 354 4.41 -20.52 14.20
C VAL A 354 3.85 -21.22 15.44
N MET A 355 4.61 -22.15 16.04
CA MET A 355 4.21 -22.80 17.30
C MET A 355 4.14 -21.82 18.46
N GLY A 356 5.09 -20.89 18.59
CA GLY A 356 5.04 -19.84 19.61
C GLY A 356 3.83 -18.91 19.45
N LEU A 357 3.42 -18.65 18.21
CA LEU A 357 2.19 -17.90 17.92
C LEU A 357 0.93 -18.71 18.27
N LEU A 358 0.87 -19.99 17.89
CA LEU A 358 -0.24 -20.87 18.26
C LEU A 358 -0.34 -21.06 19.78
N GLN A 359 0.78 -21.16 20.49
CA GLN A 359 0.78 -21.26 21.94
C GLN A 359 0.08 -20.07 22.61
N ARG A 360 0.11 -18.88 21.99
CA ARG A 360 -0.55 -17.68 22.50
C ARG A 360 -2.01 -17.57 22.03
N LEU A 361 -2.28 -17.94 20.78
CA LEU A 361 -3.56 -17.70 20.12
C LEU A 361 -4.54 -18.87 20.26
N ASP A 362 -4.03 -20.10 20.24
CA ASP A 362 -4.83 -21.33 20.28
C ASP A 362 -4.02 -22.51 20.87
N PRO A 363 -3.84 -22.55 22.20
CA PRO A 363 -3.07 -23.60 22.86
C PRO A 363 -3.63 -25.01 22.58
N SER A 364 -4.95 -25.12 22.42
CA SER A 364 -5.65 -26.39 22.19
C SER A 364 -5.21 -27.05 20.89
N LYS A 365 -4.96 -26.26 19.84
CA LYS A 365 -4.49 -26.75 18.55
C LYS A 365 -3.14 -27.43 18.62
N LEU A 366 -2.22 -26.92 19.45
CA LEU A 366 -0.91 -27.55 19.64
C LEU A 366 -1.02 -28.90 20.34
N THR A 367 -1.94 -29.01 21.30
CA THR A 367 -2.22 -30.30 21.97
C THR A 367 -2.81 -31.30 20.98
N GLU A 368 -3.79 -30.89 20.16
CA GLU A 368 -4.39 -31.76 19.13
C GLU A 368 -3.35 -32.29 18.13
N VAL A 369 -2.43 -31.42 17.68
CA VAL A 369 -1.36 -31.81 16.75
C VAL A 369 -0.33 -32.71 17.44
N ALA A 370 0.01 -32.46 18.71
CA ALA A 370 0.90 -33.32 19.49
C ALA A 370 0.31 -34.74 19.62
N ASP A 371 -0.97 -34.83 20.00
CA ASP A 371 -1.67 -36.10 20.18
C ASP A 371 -1.76 -36.85 18.84
N PHE A 372 -2.07 -36.15 17.73
CA PHE A 372 -2.04 -36.74 16.38
C PHE A 372 -0.66 -37.31 16.02
N LEU A 373 0.42 -36.56 16.30
CA LEU A 373 1.79 -36.97 16.00
C LEU A 373 2.32 -38.07 16.93
N SER A 374 1.79 -38.21 18.14
CA SER A 374 2.20 -39.25 19.10
C SER A 374 1.95 -40.67 18.57
N SER A 375 0.95 -40.81 17.69
CA SER A 375 0.57 -42.06 17.04
C SER A 375 1.35 -42.38 15.76
N LYS A 376 2.30 -41.52 15.38
CA LYS A 376 3.01 -41.60 14.10
C LYS A 376 4.44 -42.10 14.27
N ASP A 377 4.88 -42.95 13.34
CA ASP A 377 6.10 -43.73 13.50
C ASP A 377 7.30 -43.29 12.67
N THR A 378 7.13 -42.35 11.73
CA THR A 378 8.27 -41.94 10.89
C THR A 378 9.28 -41.12 11.70
N PRO A 379 10.60 -41.22 11.39
CA PRO A 379 11.63 -40.44 12.11
C PRO A 379 11.36 -38.93 12.10
N GLU A 380 10.94 -38.39 10.94
CA GLU A 380 10.62 -36.96 10.77
C GLU A 380 9.41 -36.55 11.64
N GLU A 381 8.42 -37.42 11.80
CA GLU A 381 7.27 -37.20 12.69
C GLU A 381 7.64 -37.28 14.16
N LYS A 382 8.52 -38.21 14.56
CA LYS A 382 9.01 -38.31 15.95
C LYS A 382 9.78 -37.07 16.38
N GLU A 383 10.63 -36.55 15.50
CA GLU A 383 11.34 -35.31 15.78
C GLU A 383 10.42 -34.09 15.81
N LEU A 384 9.42 -34.04 14.92
CA LEU A 384 8.41 -32.98 14.95
C LEU A 384 7.54 -33.08 16.21
N TYR A 385 7.16 -34.29 16.62
CA TYR A 385 6.44 -34.57 17.86
C TYR A 385 7.23 -34.04 19.06
N GLN A 386 8.52 -34.37 19.18
CA GLN A 386 9.35 -33.85 20.26
C GLN A 386 9.38 -32.31 20.31
N LEU A 387 9.35 -31.65 19.15
CA LEU A 387 9.30 -30.20 19.09
C LEU A 387 7.92 -29.66 19.53
N VAL A 388 6.82 -30.20 19.00
CA VAL A 388 5.45 -29.78 19.33
C VAL A 388 5.15 -30.04 20.81
N GLU A 389 5.54 -31.20 21.31
CA GLU A 389 5.33 -31.65 22.68
C GLU A 389 6.03 -30.75 23.68
N ARG A 390 7.23 -30.21 23.38
CA ARG A 390 7.87 -29.19 24.23
C ARG A 390 7.03 -27.92 24.40
N PHE A 391 6.22 -27.55 23.41
CA PHE A 391 5.29 -26.42 23.51
C PHE A 391 4.00 -26.83 24.22
N ALA A 392 3.46 -28.02 23.91
CA ALA A 392 2.27 -28.56 24.57
C ALA A 392 2.48 -28.82 26.06
N GLU A 393 3.62 -29.38 26.47
CA GLU A 393 3.99 -29.59 27.87
C GLU A 393 4.05 -28.27 28.64
N LYS A 394 4.58 -27.20 28.06
CA LYS A 394 4.59 -25.87 28.72
C LYS A 394 3.17 -25.37 28.97
N ILE A 395 2.23 -25.66 28.08
CA ILE A 395 0.82 -25.33 28.27
C ILE A 395 0.23 -26.18 29.39
N ARG A 396 0.44 -27.50 29.35
CA ARG A 396 -0.04 -28.48 30.37
C ARG A 396 0.53 -28.19 31.77
N LYS A 397 1.81 -27.81 31.87
CA LYS A 397 2.49 -27.44 33.13
C LYS A 397 2.04 -26.08 33.69
N ASN A 398 1.54 -25.18 32.85
CA ASN A 398 1.02 -23.88 33.29
C ASN A 398 -0.47 -23.91 33.64
N THR A 399 -1.20 -24.96 33.25
CA THR A 399 -2.63 -25.16 33.58
C THR A 399 -2.86 -25.80 34.96
N SER A 400 -1.82 -26.29 35.64
CA SER A 400 -1.88 -26.81 37.02
C SER A 400 -1.73 -25.73 38.11
N LYS A 401 -1.53 -24.48 37.73
CA LYS A 401 -1.79 -23.32 38.60
C LYS A 401 -3.19 -22.80 38.25
N PRO A 402 -3.99 -22.32 39.22
CA PRO A 402 -5.28 -21.73 38.92
C PRO A 402 -5.04 -20.58 37.94
N VAL A 403 -5.34 -20.85 36.68
CA VAL A 403 -5.35 -19.85 35.63
C VAL A 403 -6.47 -18.92 36.07
N ILE A 404 -6.11 -17.76 36.61
CA ILE A 404 -6.98 -16.59 36.53
C ILE A 404 -7.40 -16.58 35.08
N LYS A 405 -8.66 -16.93 34.82
CA LYS A 405 -9.27 -16.71 33.52
C LYS A 405 -9.10 -15.23 33.29
N ALA A 406 -8.00 -14.85 32.62
CA ALA A 406 -8.01 -13.70 31.76
C ALA A 406 -9.05 -14.06 30.72
N VAL A 407 -10.30 -13.78 31.06
CA VAL A 407 -11.30 -13.40 30.10
C VAL A 407 -10.57 -12.35 29.28
N PHE A 408 -10.07 -12.75 28.11
CA PHE A 408 -9.87 -11.79 27.04
C PHE A 408 -11.27 -11.27 26.77
N THR A 409 -11.69 -10.28 27.55
CA THR A 409 -12.64 -9.29 27.06
C THR A 409 -12.02 -8.82 25.77
N ASN A 410 -12.79 -8.89 24.68
CA ASN A 410 -12.51 -8.26 23.41
C ASN A 410 -12.32 -6.74 23.62
N LYS A 411 -11.24 -6.33 24.29
CA LYS A 411 -10.81 -4.95 24.33
C LYS A 411 -10.02 -4.77 23.04
N SER A 412 -10.67 -4.11 22.09
CA SER A 412 -10.07 -3.58 20.87
C SER A 412 -8.71 -2.97 21.17
N TYR A 413 -7.76 -3.07 20.24
CA TYR A 413 -6.50 -2.33 20.25
C TYR A 413 -6.69 -0.83 20.56
N GLU A 414 -7.86 -0.26 20.26
CA GLU A 414 -8.24 1.11 20.61
C GLU A 414 -8.42 1.34 22.11
N THR A 415 -8.94 0.36 22.86
CA THR A 415 -9.12 0.46 24.33
C THR A 415 -7.79 0.43 25.08
N GLU A 416 -6.84 -0.43 24.69
CA GLU A 416 -5.47 -0.40 25.27
C GLU A 416 -4.74 0.90 24.91
N ARG A 417 -4.97 1.42 23.69
CA ARG A 417 -4.39 2.70 23.25
C ARG A 417 -5.00 3.89 23.97
N LEU A 418 -6.30 3.85 24.27
CA LEU A 418 -7.01 4.85 25.09
C LEU A 418 -6.56 4.81 26.54
N GLU A 419 -6.41 3.62 27.14
CA GLU A 419 -5.91 3.48 28.51
C GLU A 419 -4.44 3.92 28.62
N GLN A 420 -3.59 3.61 27.63
CA GLN A 420 -2.21 4.11 27.58
C GLN A 420 -2.13 5.62 27.28
N ALA A 421 -3.04 6.16 26.47
CA ALA A 421 -3.14 7.60 26.22
C ALA A 421 -3.65 8.34 27.46
N GLN A 422 -4.62 7.79 28.18
CA GLN A 422 -5.13 8.32 29.44
C GLN A 422 -4.10 8.23 30.57
N ALA A 423 -3.32 7.15 30.65
CA ALA A 423 -2.21 7.03 31.59
C ALA A 423 -1.07 8.01 31.26
N LYS A 424 -0.81 8.28 29.97
CA LYS A 424 0.14 9.32 29.53
C LYS A 424 -0.37 10.73 29.79
N LEU A 425 -1.67 10.98 29.60
CA LEU A 425 -2.33 12.26 29.93
C LEU A 425 -2.29 12.52 31.44
N ALA A 426 -2.62 11.52 32.26
CA ALA A 426 -2.53 11.63 33.72
C ALA A 426 -1.09 11.82 34.23
N ALA A 427 -0.10 11.23 33.53
CA ALA A 427 1.32 11.46 33.83
C ALA A 427 1.78 12.88 33.42
N LEU A 428 1.24 13.43 32.33
CA LEU A 428 1.51 14.79 31.85
C LEU A 428 0.86 15.85 32.76
N ASP A 429 -0.32 15.59 33.32
CA ASP A 429 -0.98 16.50 34.28
C ASP A 429 -0.24 16.60 35.62
N SER A 430 0.58 15.60 35.97
CA SER A 430 1.35 15.58 37.22
C SER A 430 2.69 16.34 37.16
N ALA A 431 3.18 16.72 35.98
CA ALA A 431 4.44 17.43 35.81
C ALA A 431 4.20 18.96 35.75
N LYS A 432 4.24 19.60 36.92
CA LYS A 432 4.25 21.07 37.10
C LYS A 432 5.49 21.74 36.48
N MET A 433 5.51 21.90 35.16
CA MET A 433 6.33 22.92 34.48
C MET A 433 5.53 23.49 33.29
N MET A 434 5.19 24.77 33.39
CA MET A 434 4.43 25.52 32.39
C MET A 434 5.41 26.01 31.32
N ASN A 435 5.27 25.55 30.08
CA ASN A 435 6.19 25.89 28.99
C ASN A 435 5.40 25.90 27.67
N GLN A 436 5.61 26.90 26.80
CA GLN A 436 5.26 27.12 25.36
C GLN A 436 4.02 26.43 24.71
N PHE A 437 3.71 25.21 25.10
CA PHE A 437 2.53 24.44 24.75
C PHE A 437 1.21 25.10 25.19
N LYS A 438 1.16 25.87 26.28
CA LYS A 438 -0.09 26.53 26.70
C LYS A 438 -0.52 27.67 25.77
N VAL A 439 0.42 28.47 25.26
CA VAL A 439 0.13 29.48 24.22
C VAL A 439 -0.29 28.80 22.93
N ASN A 440 0.39 27.71 22.56
CA ASN A 440 0.08 26.95 21.35
C ASN A 440 -1.27 26.22 21.44
N ASP A 441 -1.64 25.71 22.62
CA ASP A 441 -2.93 25.06 22.85
C ASP A 441 -4.06 26.08 23.00
N TYR A 442 -3.80 27.28 23.57
CA TYR A 442 -4.75 28.39 23.53
C TYR A 442 -4.99 28.88 22.09
N LEU A 443 -3.93 29.06 21.29
CA LEU A 443 -4.03 29.41 19.87
C LEU A 443 -4.72 28.33 19.05
N LYS A 444 -4.46 27.04 19.32
CA LYS A 444 -5.15 25.91 18.67
C LYS A 444 -6.62 25.84 19.03
N ASP A 445 -6.98 25.94 20.30
CA ASP A 445 -8.37 25.88 20.75
C ASP A 445 -9.17 27.08 20.21
N ARG A 446 -8.52 28.25 20.06
CA ARG A 446 -9.14 29.43 19.46
C ARG A 446 -9.19 29.39 17.93
N LEU A 447 -8.16 28.87 17.25
CA LEU A 447 -8.18 28.60 15.79
C LEU A 447 -9.27 27.61 15.44
N ALA A 448 -9.50 26.60 16.29
CA ALA A 448 -10.62 25.67 16.13
C ALA A 448 -11.98 26.36 16.29
N LYS A 449 -12.11 27.28 17.25
CA LYS A 449 -13.34 28.10 17.42
C LYS A 449 -13.54 29.12 16.29
N LEU A 450 -12.48 29.74 15.78
CA LEU A 450 -12.49 30.59 14.58
C LEU A 450 -12.87 29.79 13.34
N TYR A 451 -12.33 28.58 13.18
CA TYR A 451 -12.70 27.66 12.12
C TYR A 451 -14.18 27.26 12.17
N GLU A 452 -14.71 26.99 13.37
CA GLU A 452 -16.15 26.73 13.58
C GLU A 452 -17.02 27.97 13.32
N ARG A 453 -16.55 29.18 13.61
CA ARG A 453 -17.26 30.44 13.30
C ARG A 453 -17.24 30.77 11.79
N VAL A 454 -16.09 30.59 11.12
CA VAL A 454 -15.94 30.71 9.66
C VAL A 454 -16.85 29.72 8.92
N LYS A 455 -17.03 28.53 9.49
CA LYS A 455 -17.95 27.49 9.02
C LYS A 455 -19.43 27.85 9.20
N MET A 456 -19.77 28.72 10.16
CA MET A 456 -21.15 29.18 10.41
C MET A 456 -21.51 30.47 9.63
N GLU A 457 -20.59 31.41 9.49
CA GLU A 457 -20.88 32.77 8.96
C GLU A 457 -20.36 33.03 7.55
N GLY A 458 -19.49 32.17 7.00
CA GLY A 458 -19.22 32.08 5.56
C GLY A 458 -18.62 33.32 4.88
N ALA A 459 -17.94 34.22 5.60
CA ALA A 459 -17.46 35.50 5.07
C ALA A 459 -15.92 35.67 4.97
N LEU A 460 -15.10 34.66 5.25
CA LEU A 460 -13.66 34.87 5.45
C LEU A 460 -12.76 34.05 4.53
N THR A 461 -12.74 34.39 3.24
CA THR A 461 -11.67 33.96 2.32
C THR A 461 -10.98 35.10 1.58
N GLN A 462 -11.12 36.34 2.04
CA GLN A 462 -10.26 37.43 1.59
C GLN A 462 -9.73 38.24 2.78
N GLY A 463 -8.40 38.34 2.88
CA GLY A 463 -7.71 39.40 3.61
C GLY A 463 -7.11 39.05 4.98
N GLY A 464 -5.78 39.12 5.11
CA GLY A 464 -5.13 39.58 6.36
C GLY A 464 -4.87 38.57 7.49
N ILE A 465 -5.89 37.90 8.04
CA ILE A 465 -5.83 37.37 9.42
C ILE A 465 -4.65 36.44 9.70
N ALA A 466 -4.45 35.42 8.87
CA ALA A 466 -3.35 34.46 9.09
C ALA A 466 -1.97 35.16 9.03
N LYS A 467 -1.84 36.18 8.17
CA LYS A 467 -0.62 36.97 8.02
C LYS A 467 -0.41 37.93 9.22
N HIS A 468 -1.48 38.55 9.73
CA HIS A 468 -1.40 39.42 10.91
C HIS A 468 -1.13 38.63 12.19
N LEU A 469 -1.72 37.44 12.34
CA LEU A 469 -1.43 36.54 13.46
C LEU A 469 0.02 36.00 13.41
N GLU A 470 0.55 35.73 12.23
CA GLU A 470 1.95 35.34 12.05
C GLU A 470 2.91 36.49 12.42
N LYS A 471 2.63 37.72 11.96
CA LYS A 471 3.40 38.92 12.35
C LYS A 471 3.35 39.16 13.86
N PHE A 472 2.16 39.03 14.47
CA PHE A 472 1.99 39.19 15.90
C PHE A 472 2.76 38.13 16.70
N ALA A 473 2.70 36.86 16.28
CA ALA A 473 3.46 35.79 16.91
C ALA A 473 4.98 36.02 16.82
N TYR A 474 5.45 36.54 15.69
CA TYR A 474 6.85 36.91 15.51
C TYR A 474 7.28 38.06 16.43
N ALA A 475 6.44 39.10 16.56
CA ALA A 475 6.69 40.21 17.47
C ALA A 475 6.72 39.75 18.95
N ALA A 476 5.84 38.81 19.32
CA ALA A 476 5.71 38.31 20.69
C ALA A 476 6.83 37.34 21.11
N ASP A 477 7.47 36.64 20.17
CA ASP A 477 8.47 35.58 20.45
C ASP A 477 9.67 36.10 21.26
N GLY A 478 10.03 37.36 21.06
CA GLY A 478 11.11 38.02 21.80
C GLY A 478 10.80 38.30 23.27
N LEU A 479 9.53 38.24 23.70
CA LEU A 479 9.07 38.62 25.03
C LEU A 479 8.64 37.42 25.90
N ILE A 480 8.20 36.34 25.27
CA ILE A 480 7.65 35.16 25.93
C ILE A 480 8.78 34.33 26.55
N GLY A 481 8.62 33.93 27.81
CA GLY A 481 9.55 33.03 28.51
C GLY A 481 10.88 33.66 28.94
N LYS A 482 11.14 34.94 28.66
CA LYS A 482 12.33 35.64 29.15
C LYS A 482 12.12 36.16 30.59
N PRO A 483 13.02 35.82 31.53
CA PRO A 483 12.89 36.22 32.94
C PRO A 483 13.00 37.75 33.12
N THR A 484 13.79 38.42 32.29
CA THR A 484 13.90 39.89 32.23
C THR A 484 13.87 40.33 30.78
N VAL A 485 13.15 41.40 30.49
CA VAL A 485 13.02 42.01 29.16
C VAL A 485 13.39 43.48 29.27
N THR A 486 14.05 43.99 28.25
CA THR A 486 14.47 45.39 28.18
C THR A 486 13.32 46.30 27.71
N GLN A 487 13.37 47.57 28.10
CA GLN A 487 12.36 48.55 27.69
C GLN A 487 12.23 48.64 26.16
N ALA A 488 13.37 48.59 25.46
CA ALA A 488 13.42 48.62 24.00
C ALA A 488 12.71 47.42 23.34
N GLU A 489 12.73 46.23 23.95
CA GLU A 489 12.02 45.06 23.44
C GLU A 489 10.49 45.19 23.60
N ILE A 490 10.04 45.82 24.69
CA ILE A 490 8.60 46.11 24.90
C ILE A 490 8.13 47.20 23.93
N ASP A 491 8.92 48.26 23.77
CA ASP A 491 8.59 49.36 22.86
C ASP A 491 8.53 48.85 21.40
N GLN A 492 9.45 47.96 20.99
CA GLN A 492 9.40 47.35 19.65
C GLN A 492 8.15 46.49 19.44
N PHE A 493 7.76 45.70 20.44
CA PHE A 493 6.53 44.91 20.36
C PHE A 493 5.27 45.78 20.30
N GLU A 494 5.25 46.88 21.06
CA GLU A 494 4.18 47.88 20.99
C GLU A 494 4.07 48.47 19.57
N GLU A 495 5.19 48.90 18.99
CA GLU A 495 5.24 49.44 17.63
C GLU A 495 4.74 48.42 16.59
N ASP A 496 5.22 47.17 16.65
CA ASP A 496 4.83 46.11 15.73
C ASP A 496 3.33 45.77 15.86
N ALA A 497 2.79 45.76 17.08
CA ALA A 497 1.37 45.51 17.32
C ALA A 497 0.48 46.67 16.83
N ILE A 498 0.90 47.93 17.03
CA ILE A 498 0.21 49.11 16.50
C ILE A 498 0.21 49.09 14.97
N GLN A 499 1.33 48.73 14.33
CA GLN A 499 1.41 48.62 12.88
C GLN A 499 0.39 47.60 12.34
N ILE A 500 0.18 46.50 13.06
CA ILE A 500 -0.85 45.51 12.68
C ILE A 500 -2.26 46.12 12.76
N VAL A 501 -2.58 46.91 13.81
CA VAL A 501 -3.88 47.62 13.90
C VAL A 501 -4.08 48.55 12.71
N GLU A 502 -3.07 49.32 12.34
CA GLU A 502 -3.14 50.27 11.23
C GLU A 502 -3.34 49.56 9.88
N GLU A 503 -2.66 48.42 9.66
CA GLU A 503 -2.85 47.59 8.46
C GLU A 503 -4.27 47.02 8.36
N ILE A 504 -4.82 46.52 9.47
CA ILE A 504 -6.19 46.00 9.55
C ILE A 504 -7.19 47.13 9.30
N ALA A 505 -6.97 48.28 9.93
CA ALA A 505 -7.84 49.43 9.80
C ALA A 505 -7.91 49.98 8.38
N ALA A 506 -6.77 50.05 7.69
CA ALA A 506 -6.71 50.49 6.30
C ALA A 506 -7.43 49.54 5.34
N ALA A 507 -7.51 48.24 5.69
CA ALA A 507 -8.22 47.25 4.89
C ALA A 507 -9.75 47.24 5.14
N GLY A 508 -10.19 47.64 6.34
CA GLY A 508 -11.59 47.62 6.77
C GLY A 508 -12.30 48.97 6.86
N ASP A 509 -11.69 50.05 6.36
CA ASP A 509 -12.23 51.43 6.39
C ASP A 509 -12.66 51.89 7.81
N LEU A 510 -11.88 51.51 8.84
CA LEU A 510 -12.13 51.99 10.22
C LEU A 510 -11.88 53.51 10.34
N SER A 511 -12.64 54.17 11.21
CA SER A 511 -12.47 55.61 11.43
C SER A 511 -11.18 55.90 12.21
N ILE A 512 -10.59 57.08 12.00
CA ILE A 512 -9.36 57.52 12.70
C ILE A 512 -9.54 57.46 14.23
N GLU A 513 -10.74 57.71 14.74
CA GLU A 513 -11.06 57.66 16.17
C GLU A 513 -11.07 56.22 16.70
N GLU A 514 -11.57 55.27 15.91
CA GLU A 514 -11.58 53.84 16.25
C GLU A 514 -10.16 53.27 16.23
N VAL A 515 -9.35 53.61 15.22
CA VAL A 515 -7.94 53.22 15.16
C VAL A 515 -7.21 53.73 16.38
N LYS A 516 -7.38 55.01 16.71
CA LYS A 516 -6.72 55.63 17.85
C LYS A 516 -7.10 54.96 19.18
N GLN A 517 -8.37 54.63 19.37
CA GLN A 517 -8.83 53.94 20.58
C GLN A 517 -8.18 52.56 20.75
N GLN A 518 -8.01 51.82 19.66
CA GLN A 518 -7.39 50.50 19.70
C GLN A 518 -5.88 50.59 19.87
N THR A 519 -5.21 51.55 19.22
CA THR A 519 -3.78 51.78 19.44
C THR A 519 -3.51 52.21 20.88
N ASP A 520 -4.31 53.10 21.46
CA ASP A 520 -4.13 53.57 22.85
C ASP A 520 -4.31 52.41 23.85
N ALA A 521 -5.24 51.49 23.59
CA ALA A 521 -5.41 50.27 24.40
C ALA A 521 -4.21 49.31 24.33
N ILE A 522 -3.55 49.22 23.17
CA ILE A 522 -2.31 48.43 23.02
C ILE A 522 -1.17 49.07 23.80
N LYS A 523 -1.04 50.41 23.77
CA LYS A 523 -0.03 51.15 24.55
C LYS A 523 -0.20 50.93 26.05
N GLU A 524 -1.42 51.02 26.55
CA GLU A 524 -1.71 50.78 27.98
C GLU A 524 -1.31 49.35 28.40
N LEU A 525 -1.59 48.36 27.56
CA LEU A 525 -1.20 46.97 27.80
C LEU A 525 0.32 46.77 27.73
N ALA A 526 1.01 47.43 26.81
CA ALA A 526 2.48 47.40 26.69
C ALA A 526 3.16 48.11 27.88
N GLU A 527 2.61 49.22 28.37
CA GLU A 527 3.06 49.85 29.61
C GLU A 527 2.91 48.94 30.82
N GLY A 528 1.81 48.19 30.89
CA GLY A 528 1.61 47.15 31.90
C GLY A 528 2.65 46.04 31.87
N MET A 529 3.40 45.86 30.77
CA MET A 529 4.47 44.86 30.68
C MET A 529 5.77 45.32 31.36
N LYS A 530 5.91 46.62 31.63
CA LYS A 530 7.10 47.23 32.23
C LYS A 530 7.17 46.85 33.72
N GLY A 531 8.14 46.01 34.07
CA GLY A 531 8.34 45.55 35.46
C GLY A 531 7.47 44.35 35.88
N SER A 532 6.65 43.82 34.98
CA SER A 532 5.80 42.66 35.23
C SER A 532 6.57 41.34 35.20
N SER A 533 6.13 40.37 36.00
CA SER A 533 6.69 39.01 36.01
C SER A 533 6.49 38.31 34.66
N ALA A 534 7.24 37.23 34.40
CA ALA A 534 7.13 36.52 33.12
C ALA A 534 5.70 36.02 32.84
N ASP A 535 5.00 35.53 33.87
CA ASP A 535 3.62 35.03 33.75
C ASP A 535 2.62 36.17 33.51
N GLU A 536 2.77 37.30 34.20
CA GLU A 536 1.92 38.49 33.98
C GLU A 536 2.15 39.11 32.60
N ARG A 537 3.39 39.08 32.11
CA ARG A 537 3.75 39.54 30.76
C ARG A 537 3.12 38.66 29.68
N GLU A 538 3.10 37.34 29.87
CA GLU A 538 2.44 36.41 28.95
C GLU A 538 0.92 36.67 28.86
N ASP A 539 0.27 36.98 29.99
CA ASP A 539 -1.16 37.35 30.02
C ASP A 539 -1.42 38.68 29.30
N LEU A 540 -0.56 39.68 29.50
CA LEU A 540 -0.67 40.97 28.82
C LEU A 540 -0.45 40.87 27.30
N ILE A 541 0.52 40.05 26.86
CA ILE A 541 0.73 39.76 25.42
C ILE A 541 -0.51 39.10 24.83
N SER A 542 -1.12 38.16 25.55
CA SER A 542 -2.36 37.51 25.11
C SER A 542 -3.51 38.53 24.95
N LYS A 543 -3.63 39.50 25.86
CA LYS A 543 -4.63 40.59 25.77
C LYS A 543 -4.40 41.50 24.58
N VAL A 544 -3.16 41.81 24.22
CA VAL A 544 -2.84 42.56 22.99
C VAL A 544 -3.30 41.76 21.76
N GLY A 545 -3.02 40.46 21.72
CA GLY A 545 -3.47 39.58 20.64
C GLY A 545 -5.00 39.51 20.51
N ILE A 546 -5.74 39.56 21.62
CA ILE A 546 -7.21 39.64 21.61
C ILE A 546 -7.68 40.96 21.00
N LYS A 547 -7.05 42.08 21.36
CA LYS A 547 -7.42 43.40 20.83
C LYS A 547 -7.24 43.51 19.31
N LEU A 548 -6.16 42.95 18.77
CA LEU A 548 -5.95 42.90 17.32
C LEU A 548 -7.08 42.16 16.60
N MET A 549 -7.61 41.08 17.20
CA MET A 549 -8.73 40.34 16.62
C MET A 549 -10.05 41.09 16.72
N ASP A 550 -10.27 41.86 17.78
CA ASP A 550 -11.46 42.71 17.91
C ASP A 550 -11.48 43.79 16.81
N VAL A 551 -10.33 44.41 16.50
CA VAL A 551 -10.21 45.41 15.41
C VAL A 551 -10.61 44.80 14.07
N GLU A 552 -10.14 43.59 13.77
CA GLU A 552 -10.44 42.87 12.53
C GLU A 552 -11.93 42.53 12.39
N SER A 553 -12.58 42.12 13.48
CA SER A 553 -14.03 41.84 13.47
C SER A 553 -14.83 43.09 13.14
N ILE A 554 -14.42 44.25 13.68
CA ILE A 554 -15.08 45.54 13.43
C ILE A 554 -14.86 45.98 11.97
N ALA A 555 -13.64 45.79 11.43
CA ALA A 555 -13.31 46.03 10.02
C ALA A 555 -14.24 45.26 9.07
N GLN A 556 -14.49 43.99 9.35
CA GLN A 556 -15.24 43.11 8.44
C GLN A 556 -16.74 43.37 8.44
N GLU A 557 -17.31 43.79 9.56
CA GLU A 557 -18.74 44.12 9.66
C GLU A 557 -19.12 45.36 8.83
N LYS A 558 -18.15 46.20 8.45
CA LYS A 558 -18.38 47.48 7.75
C LYS A 558 -18.27 47.41 6.22
N LEU A 559 -17.99 46.24 5.63
CA LEU A 559 -17.85 46.10 4.17
C LEU A 559 -19.21 46.17 3.42
N PRO A 560 -19.30 46.80 2.23
CA PRO A 560 -20.57 47.04 1.51
C PRO A 560 -21.31 45.77 1.03
N GLU A 561 -22.64 45.83 1.03
CA GLU A 561 -23.57 44.69 0.86
C GLU A 561 -23.59 44.06 -0.56
N GLU A 562 -22.98 44.70 -1.57
CA GLU A 562 -22.95 44.21 -2.96
C GLU A 562 -22.02 43.00 -3.19
N GLU A 563 -21.08 42.74 -2.27
CA GLU A 563 -20.23 41.54 -2.30
C GLU A 563 -20.89 40.30 -1.67
N ARG A 564 -22.09 40.44 -1.07
CA ARG A 564 -22.88 39.34 -0.47
C ARG A 564 -23.80 38.61 -1.46
N ARG A 565 -23.38 38.35 -2.71
CA ARG A 565 -24.23 37.61 -3.68
C ARG A 565 -24.52 36.19 -3.21
N LYS A 566 -25.75 35.96 -2.73
CA LYS A 566 -26.31 34.63 -2.43
C LYS A 566 -26.39 33.77 -3.69
N ILE A 567 -25.50 32.79 -3.83
CA ILE A 567 -25.76 31.61 -4.68
C ILE A 567 -26.96 30.88 -4.07
N ASP A 568 -28.06 30.75 -4.83
CA ASP A 568 -29.21 29.92 -4.44
C ASP A 568 -28.78 28.44 -4.47
N PHE A 569 -28.30 27.97 -3.32
CA PHE A 569 -27.72 26.64 -3.14
C PHE A 569 -28.67 25.53 -3.57
N ALA A 570 -29.96 25.63 -3.26
CA ALA A 570 -30.94 24.62 -3.61
C ALA A 570 -31.11 24.52 -5.14
N LYS A 571 -31.18 25.67 -5.82
CA LYS A 571 -31.28 25.74 -7.27
C LYS A 571 -30.02 25.24 -7.97
N LEU A 572 -28.84 25.52 -7.42
CA LEU A 572 -27.57 25.04 -7.98
C LEU A 572 -27.42 23.52 -7.83
N MET A 573 -27.73 22.97 -6.66
CA MET A 573 -27.61 21.54 -6.38
C MET A 573 -28.54 20.69 -7.26
N ALA A 574 -29.73 21.21 -7.58
CA ALA A 574 -30.69 20.56 -8.46
C ALA A 574 -30.40 20.76 -9.97
N ALA A 575 -29.42 21.59 -10.34
CA ALA A 575 -29.16 21.91 -11.75
C ALA A 575 -28.49 20.75 -12.50
N GLU A 576 -29.12 20.25 -13.56
CA GLU A 576 -28.63 19.15 -14.41
C GLU A 576 -27.59 19.63 -15.45
N ILE A 577 -26.41 20.01 -14.95
CA ILE A 577 -25.39 20.70 -15.76
C ILE A 577 -24.07 19.93 -15.89
N ILE A 578 -23.87 18.82 -15.17
CA ILE A 578 -22.61 18.06 -15.20
C ILE A 578 -22.67 16.94 -16.24
N PRO A 579 -21.96 17.03 -17.38
CA PRO A 579 -21.84 15.92 -18.32
C PRO A 579 -20.91 14.82 -17.77
N ILE A 580 -21.29 13.56 -18.03
CA ILE A 580 -20.52 12.37 -17.66
C ILE A 580 -19.83 11.79 -18.89
N GLY A 581 -18.59 12.24 -19.09
CA GLY A 581 -17.79 12.04 -20.31
C GLY A 581 -17.53 13.36 -21.03
N ILE A 582 -16.49 13.38 -21.86
CA ILE A 582 -16.11 14.59 -22.63
C ILE A 582 -16.82 14.67 -23.98
N GLN A 583 -17.51 13.61 -24.40
CA GLN A 583 -18.19 13.55 -25.69
C GLN A 583 -19.40 14.50 -25.75
N PRO A 584 -19.72 15.07 -26.94
CA PRO A 584 -20.87 15.94 -27.16
C PRO A 584 -22.21 15.39 -26.67
N SER A 585 -22.43 14.09 -26.85
CA SER A 585 -23.65 13.35 -26.54
C SER A 585 -23.67 12.73 -25.13
N ALA A 586 -22.70 13.04 -24.28
CA ALA A 586 -22.63 12.50 -22.92
C ALA A 586 -23.89 12.87 -22.10
N PRO A 587 -24.44 11.93 -21.30
CA PRO A 587 -25.57 12.22 -20.42
C PRO A 587 -25.17 13.26 -19.37
N LYS A 588 -26.13 14.09 -18.97
CA LYS A 588 -25.93 15.07 -17.90
C LYS A 588 -26.52 14.53 -16.60
N MET A 589 -26.01 15.07 -15.49
CA MET A 589 -26.53 14.80 -14.16
C MET A 589 -26.55 16.08 -13.33
N ASN A 590 -27.34 16.07 -12.26
CA ASN A 590 -27.38 17.19 -11.34
C ASN A 590 -26.11 17.27 -10.48
N VAL A 591 -25.85 18.47 -9.97
CA VAL A 591 -24.65 18.76 -9.17
C VAL A 591 -24.62 17.93 -7.89
N ALA A 592 -25.77 17.76 -7.23
CA ALA A 592 -25.85 17.00 -5.98
C ALA A 592 -25.42 15.54 -6.13
N ASP A 593 -25.93 14.87 -7.17
CA ASP A 593 -25.64 13.47 -7.45
C ASP A 593 -24.19 13.29 -7.88
N PHE A 594 -23.64 14.20 -8.69
CA PHE A 594 -22.24 14.14 -9.10
C PHE A 594 -21.30 14.22 -7.89
N LEU A 595 -21.54 15.17 -6.99
CA LEU A 595 -20.72 15.38 -5.80
C LEU A 595 -20.88 14.28 -4.73
N SER A 596 -21.85 13.39 -4.92
CA SER A 596 -22.03 12.19 -4.10
C SER A 596 -21.12 11.02 -4.52
N PHE A 597 -20.48 11.10 -5.69
CA PHE A 597 -19.68 10.00 -6.22
C PHE A 597 -18.45 9.74 -5.33
N PRO A 598 -18.11 8.46 -5.06
CA PRO A 598 -16.94 8.13 -4.25
C PRO A 598 -15.64 8.20 -5.07
N LEU A 599 -15.33 9.37 -5.64
CA LEU A 599 -14.14 9.59 -6.46
C LEU A 599 -12.92 9.92 -5.61
N ALA A 600 -11.96 8.99 -5.55
CA ALA A 600 -10.66 9.21 -4.94
C ALA A 600 -9.71 8.07 -5.28
N LYS A 601 -8.40 8.32 -5.22
CA LYS A 601 -7.36 7.28 -5.32
C LYS A 601 -7.54 6.17 -4.27
N ASN A 602 -7.83 6.56 -3.04
CA ASN A 602 -8.05 5.67 -1.91
C ASN A 602 -8.80 6.41 -0.79
N LYS A 603 -9.16 5.68 0.27
CA LYS A 603 -9.89 6.23 1.42
C LYS A 603 -9.13 7.35 2.14
N GLU A 604 -7.80 7.24 2.25
CA GLU A 604 -6.96 8.24 2.91
C GLU A 604 -7.00 9.58 2.16
N LYS A 605 -6.92 9.54 0.82
CA LYS A 605 -7.09 10.72 -0.04
C LYS A 605 -8.50 11.32 0.08
N ALA A 606 -9.54 10.49 0.08
CA ALA A 606 -10.90 10.98 0.26
C ALA A 606 -11.13 11.65 1.62
N GLN A 607 -10.43 11.18 2.67
CA GLN A 607 -10.47 11.78 4.01
C GLN A 607 -9.68 13.09 4.09
N ALA A 608 -8.58 13.20 3.34
CA ALA A 608 -7.78 14.42 3.28
C ALA A 608 -8.43 15.50 2.41
N ASN A 609 -9.02 15.12 1.27
CA ASN A 609 -9.71 16.02 0.35
C ASN A 609 -10.75 15.25 -0.51
N TRP A 610 -11.99 15.20 -0.04
CA TRP A 610 -13.08 14.46 -0.69
C TRP A 610 -13.41 14.96 -2.11
N PHE A 611 -13.32 16.27 -2.35
CA PHE A 611 -13.72 16.87 -3.61
C PHE A 611 -12.58 17.09 -4.63
N GLU A 612 -11.32 16.73 -4.29
CA GLU A 612 -10.13 16.90 -5.17
C GLU A 612 -10.40 16.38 -6.58
N TYR A 613 -10.95 15.17 -6.69
CA TYR A 613 -11.19 14.49 -7.95
C TYR A 613 -12.38 15.08 -8.72
N HIS A 614 -13.40 15.56 -7.99
CA HIS A 614 -14.55 16.23 -8.57
C HIS A 614 -14.10 17.57 -9.20
N GLN A 615 -13.31 18.36 -8.48
CA GLN A 615 -12.75 19.62 -8.98
C GLN A 615 -11.84 19.40 -10.18
N LYS A 616 -10.95 18.41 -10.11
CA LYS A 616 -10.06 18.06 -11.24
C LYS A 616 -10.87 17.67 -12.48
N TYR A 617 -11.96 16.93 -12.34
CA TYR A 617 -12.85 16.60 -13.45
C TYR A 617 -13.61 17.82 -14.00
N LEU A 618 -14.14 18.70 -13.13
CA LEU A 618 -14.81 19.93 -13.56
C LEU A 618 -13.89 20.83 -14.38
N ARG A 619 -12.60 20.94 -14.02
CA ARG A 619 -11.60 21.67 -14.81
C ARG A 619 -11.40 21.08 -16.21
N ILE A 620 -11.34 19.75 -16.32
CA ILE A 620 -11.25 19.08 -17.63
C ILE A 620 -12.49 19.37 -18.48
N LEU A 621 -13.67 19.49 -17.87
CA LEU A 621 -14.89 19.87 -18.59
C LEU A 621 -14.84 21.33 -19.08
N ILE A 622 -14.22 22.25 -18.34
CA ILE A 622 -13.98 23.63 -18.80
C ILE A 622 -13.02 23.61 -20.00
N ASP A 623 -11.89 22.91 -19.89
CA ASP A 623 -10.86 22.84 -20.93
C ASP A 623 -11.43 22.29 -22.25
N ASN A 624 -12.37 21.35 -22.15
CA ASN A 624 -13.08 20.75 -23.29
C ASN A 624 -14.36 21.51 -23.70
N LYS A 625 -14.60 22.71 -23.14
CA LYS A 625 -15.77 23.56 -23.41
C LYS A 625 -17.12 22.84 -23.23
N ARG A 626 -17.18 21.95 -22.25
CA ARG A 626 -18.37 21.14 -21.91
C ARG A 626 -19.24 21.80 -20.85
N ILE A 627 -18.66 22.65 -20.02
CA ILE A 627 -19.35 23.46 -19.00
C ILE A 627 -18.75 24.87 -18.96
N ALA A 628 -19.56 25.88 -18.62
CA ALA A 628 -19.08 27.24 -18.45
C ALA A 628 -18.28 27.39 -17.15
N GLU A 629 -17.17 28.12 -17.20
CA GLU A 629 -16.31 28.38 -16.04
C GLU A 629 -17.07 29.03 -14.87
N SER A 630 -17.97 29.97 -15.15
CA SER A 630 -18.82 30.60 -14.14
C SER A 630 -19.67 29.59 -13.36
N LYS A 631 -20.12 28.50 -14.00
CA LYS A 631 -20.89 27.45 -13.34
C LYS A 631 -20.04 26.54 -12.47
N VAL A 632 -18.78 26.31 -12.85
CA VAL A 632 -17.85 25.55 -12.01
C VAL A 632 -17.46 26.37 -10.79
N LEU A 633 -17.22 27.68 -10.94
CA LEU A 633 -16.97 28.56 -9.80
C LEU A 633 -18.15 28.59 -8.82
N ASP A 634 -19.39 28.63 -9.32
CA ASP A 634 -20.60 28.51 -8.48
C ASP A 634 -20.60 27.18 -7.69
N ILE A 635 -20.20 26.06 -8.32
CA ILE A 635 -20.14 24.73 -7.69
C ILE A 635 -19.01 24.65 -6.66
N GLU A 636 -17.82 25.14 -7.01
CA GLU A 636 -16.65 25.15 -6.13
C GLU A 636 -16.91 25.95 -4.84
N ALA A 637 -17.64 27.06 -4.96
CA ALA A 637 -18.05 27.90 -3.83
C ALA A 637 -18.97 27.17 -2.83
N VAL A 638 -19.69 26.12 -3.26
CA VAL A 638 -20.61 25.36 -2.40
C VAL A 638 -20.05 24.04 -1.88
N LEU A 639 -18.90 23.57 -2.37
CA LEU A 639 -18.26 22.32 -1.93
C LEU A 639 -18.09 22.22 -0.40
N PRO A 640 -17.67 23.27 0.33
CA PRO A 640 -17.52 23.19 1.79
C PRO A 640 -18.84 22.91 2.53
N LYS A 641 -19.99 23.19 1.91
CA LYS A 641 -21.33 22.98 2.48
C LYS A 641 -21.86 21.56 2.28
N ILE A 642 -21.17 20.73 1.48
CA ILE A 642 -21.65 19.40 1.10
C ILE A 642 -20.95 18.36 1.98
N PRO A 643 -21.70 17.51 2.69
CA PRO A 643 -21.10 16.51 3.55
C PRO A 643 -20.34 15.47 2.73
N ALA A 644 -19.11 15.16 3.13
CA ALA A 644 -18.33 14.09 2.53
C ALA A 644 -19.05 12.75 2.71
N GLY A 645 -19.15 11.98 1.63
CA GLY A 645 -19.65 10.62 1.69
C GLY A 645 -18.66 9.67 2.37
N ASN A 646 -19.14 8.55 2.90
CA ASN A 646 -18.27 7.47 3.35
C ASN A 646 -18.71 6.17 2.68
N PHE A 647 -17.78 5.57 1.95
CA PHE A 647 -18.06 4.41 1.12
C PHE A 647 -17.06 3.29 1.42
N LYS A 648 -17.50 2.05 1.23
CA LYS A 648 -16.65 0.85 1.33
C LYS A 648 -15.57 0.83 0.26
N LYS A 649 -15.83 1.48 -0.89
CA LYS A 649 -14.94 1.52 -2.05
C LYS A 649 -14.96 2.91 -2.68
N TYR A 650 -13.79 3.32 -3.14
CA TYR A 650 -13.54 4.57 -3.86
C TYR A 650 -13.01 4.25 -5.27
N PHE A 651 -13.23 5.17 -6.20
CA PHE A 651 -12.89 4.98 -7.61
C PHE A 651 -11.92 6.07 -8.05
N ASP A 652 -10.74 5.63 -8.51
CA ASP A 652 -9.72 6.51 -9.08
C ASP A 652 -10.04 6.73 -10.56
N ILE A 653 -10.67 7.86 -10.90
CA ILE A 653 -10.91 8.25 -12.30
C ILE A 653 -9.68 8.91 -12.94
N PHE A 654 -8.57 9.04 -12.20
CA PHE A 654 -7.31 9.61 -12.68
C PHE A 654 -6.11 8.67 -12.49
N PRO A 655 -6.17 7.40 -12.91
CA PRO A 655 -5.02 6.52 -12.80
C PRO A 655 -3.88 7.09 -13.66
N ASN A 656 -2.69 7.19 -13.08
CA ASN A 656 -1.53 7.84 -13.68
C ASN A 656 -1.77 9.31 -14.10
N GLU A 657 -2.63 10.02 -13.36
CA GLU A 657 -2.97 11.43 -13.53
C GLU A 657 -3.79 11.78 -14.79
N GLN A 658 -4.17 10.80 -15.62
CA GLN A 658 -4.99 10.96 -16.82
C GLN A 658 -6.44 10.55 -16.59
N LEU A 659 -7.41 11.26 -17.18
CA LEU A 659 -8.83 10.93 -17.04
C LEU A 659 -9.12 9.57 -17.69
N GLU A 660 -9.67 8.64 -16.91
CA GLU A 660 -10.15 7.36 -17.42
C GLU A 660 -11.69 7.36 -17.48
N GLU A 661 -12.24 7.68 -18.66
CA GLU A 661 -13.70 7.81 -18.88
C GLU A 661 -14.47 6.50 -18.63
N SER A 662 -13.85 5.35 -18.83
CA SER A 662 -14.46 4.03 -18.54
C SER A 662 -14.75 3.85 -17.04
N VAL A 663 -13.86 4.34 -16.16
CA VAL A 663 -14.05 4.27 -14.71
C VAL A 663 -15.15 5.22 -14.27
N LEU A 664 -15.16 6.44 -14.81
CA LEU A 664 -16.24 7.40 -14.54
C LEU A 664 -17.59 6.86 -15.03
N GLY A 665 -17.63 6.26 -16.22
CA GLY A 665 -18.82 5.61 -16.76
C GLY A 665 -19.30 4.42 -15.92
N ALA A 666 -18.38 3.65 -15.34
CA ALA A 666 -18.72 2.57 -14.42
C ALA A 666 -19.31 3.09 -13.09
N VAL A 667 -18.76 4.19 -12.54
CA VAL A 667 -19.32 4.84 -11.34
C VAL A 667 -20.72 5.38 -11.61
N TYR A 668 -20.91 6.01 -12.76
CA TYR A 668 -22.23 6.49 -13.20
C TYR A 668 -23.23 5.35 -13.37
N SER A 669 -22.82 4.24 -14.00
CA SER A 669 -23.67 3.05 -14.14
C SER A 669 -24.04 2.44 -12.78
N LEU A 670 -23.14 2.48 -11.80
CA LEU A 670 -23.42 2.05 -10.43
C LEU A 670 -24.37 3.00 -9.71
N TRP A 671 -24.34 4.30 -10.01
CA TRP A 671 -25.29 5.29 -9.47
C TRP A 671 -26.69 5.06 -10.06
N GLU A 672 -26.79 4.96 -11.38
CA GLU A 672 -28.06 4.75 -12.11
C GLU A 672 -28.81 3.50 -11.62
N ASN A 673 -28.07 2.44 -11.26
CA ASN A 673 -28.62 1.19 -10.75
C ASN A 673 -28.71 1.10 -9.21
N ASN A 674 -28.64 2.23 -8.48
CA ASN A 674 -28.64 2.31 -7.01
C ASN A 674 -27.54 1.48 -6.32
N GLY A 675 -26.51 1.05 -7.06
CA GLY A 675 -25.37 0.29 -6.56
C GLY A 675 -24.49 1.11 -5.60
N LEU A 676 -24.39 2.43 -5.80
CA LEU A 676 -23.63 3.31 -4.89
C LEU A 676 -24.22 3.31 -3.47
N LEU A 677 -25.54 3.26 -3.31
CA LEU A 677 -26.18 3.21 -1.99
C LEU A 677 -25.76 1.97 -1.19
N LYS A 678 -25.59 0.82 -1.85
CA LYS A 678 -25.12 -0.44 -1.23
C LYS A 678 -23.65 -0.37 -0.78
N LEU A 679 -22.88 0.54 -1.38
CA LEU A 679 -21.49 0.80 -1.05
C LEU A 679 -21.34 1.85 0.06
N ARG A 680 -22.37 2.63 0.35
CA ARG A 680 -22.35 3.64 1.41
C ARG A 680 -22.28 2.96 2.77
N ILE A 681 -21.42 3.47 3.64
CA ILE A 681 -21.37 3.07 5.04
C ILE A 681 -22.37 3.99 5.73
N SER A 682 -23.54 3.47 6.13
CA SER A 682 -24.55 4.25 6.83
C SER A 682 -23.91 4.95 8.04
N ALA A 683 -24.07 6.26 8.15
CA ALA A 683 -23.70 6.98 9.35
C ALA A 683 -24.64 6.50 10.47
N THR A 684 -24.15 5.59 11.32
CA THR A 684 -24.71 5.47 12.66
C THR A 684 -24.38 6.77 13.38
N GLY A 685 -25.40 7.61 13.58
CA GLY A 685 -25.35 8.68 14.57
C GLY A 685 -25.19 8.11 15.99
N PRO A 686 -24.92 8.99 16.98
CA PRO A 686 -24.74 8.60 18.36
C PRO A 686 -26.05 8.02 18.93
N GLU A 687 -25.91 7.16 19.94
CA GLU A 687 -27.00 6.51 20.67
C GLU A 687 -28.07 7.50 21.15
N GLY A 688 -29.35 7.13 20.98
CA GLY A 688 -30.47 7.70 21.75
C GLY A 688 -31.74 8.00 20.94
N ALA A 689 -32.52 6.98 20.60
CA ALA A 689 -34.00 7.02 20.52
C ALA A 689 -34.58 5.64 20.16
N GLN A 690 -35.20 4.94 21.12
CA GLN A 690 -36.48 4.23 20.88
C GLN A 690 -37.59 5.30 20.91
N PRO A 691 -38.79 5.16 20.27
CA PRO A 691 -39.68 3.97 20.21
C PRO A 691 -40.30 3.80 18.79
N VAL A 692 -41.24 2.90 18.41
CA VAL A 692 -42.53 2.47 18.96
C VAL A 692 -42.93 1.15 18.28
N GLU A 693 -43.33 0.14 19.07
CA GLU A 693 -44.21 -0.96 18.64
C GLU A 693 -45.66 -0.47 18.57
N GLU A 694 -46.44 -0.87 17.57
CA GLU A 694 -47.84 -1.30 17.73
C GLU A 694 -48.39 -1.93 16.42
N PRO A 695 -49.53 -2.66 16.45
CA PRO A 695 -49.59 -4.06 16.04
C PRO A 695 -50.39 -4.30 14.75
N GLY A 696 -50.19 -5.46 14.13
CA GLY A 696 -51.01 -5.94 13.02
C GLY A 696 -51.54 -7.34 13.34
N GLU A 697 -52.80 -7.36 13.76
CA GLU A 697 -53.61 -8.54 14.05
C GLU A 697 -53.73 -9.54 12.88
N GLU A 698 -53.79 -10.81 13.29
CA GLU A 698 -54.68 -11.88 12.85
C GLU A 698 -55.12 -11.96 11.37
N THR A 699 -54.81 -13.10 10.77
CA THR A 699 -55.91 -13.98 10.33
C THR A 699 -55.48 -15.44 10.35
N GLN A 700 -56.01 -16.20 11.31
CA GLN A 700 -56.12 -17.64 11.23
C GLN A 700 -57.27 -18.00 10.27
N ALA A 701 -57.02 -18.93 9.36
CA ALA A 701 -58.08 -19.67 8.69
C ALA A 701 -57.85 -21.18 8.91
N THR A 702 -58.66 -21.79 9.76
CA THR A 702 -58.86 -23.24 9.81
C THR A 702 -60.34 -23.58 9.72
N LYS A 703 -60.69 -24.27 8.62
CA LYS A 703 -61.63 -25.40 8.46
C LYS A 703 -62.98 -25.34 9.18
N THR A 704 -64.06 -25.49 8.40
CA THR A 704 -64.89 -26.71 8.42
C THR A 704 -65.82 -26.82 7.21
N ASP A 705 -66.05 -28.08 6.83
CA ASP A 705 -66.97 -28.58 5.79
C ASP A 705 -68.45 -28.26 6.05
N ALA A 706 -69.24 -28.14 4.97
CA ALA A 706 -70.51 -28.86 4.75
C ALA A 706 -71.26 -28.28 3.52
N VAL A 707 -71.36 -29.08 2.45
CA VAL A 707 -72.57 -29.58 1.74
C VAL A 707 -72.12 -30.20 0.42
#